data_AF-A0A517L9W3-F1
#
_entry.id   AF-A0A517L9W3-F1
#
_cell.length_a   1.000
_cell.length_b   1.000
_cell.length_c   1.000
_cell.angle_alpha   90.00
_cell.angle_beta   90.00
_cell.angle_gamma   90.00
#
_symmetry.space_group_name_H-M   'P 1'
#
loop_
_entity.id
_entity.type
_entity.pdbx_description
1 polymer ?
#
loop_
_entity_poly.entity_id
_entity_poly.type
_entity_poly.pdbx_seq_one_letter_code
_entity_poly.pdbx_strand_id
1 'polypeptide(L)'
;MESLPKTLPASWYRSPPLYQLEKRGVFLKAWFLLAPITRFGVENEAVDYEMAGIKLSVRRRSMLSNDIVVFNAETAEELQSYITHSGLLFSTISSMAPSFNEYFPDLEPLLARVDFTQLPYRRSIKYEGRFNWKTMVDGYQECLHCQYTHPSFSLFYPPAFYAVHNHTNFSRHIADPKRPDDGLFLYFFPVVTLNVYGGGMSSFRVCPTEDPGVTRMEFDYYHVEEGEQFEEYYKFVRQVALEDFELCEKAQANLEKGIYREGILNPEKESGVAWYQQEVLKRVVAQHEIEKVASELAMEATAEASIGAKYLILPAVAVSFLILLATALFLSRHSIEWMLQQVITPAVSHSQSCSQIKSSHATAYEVSTSRDVPEGWFTDATVFALERRAIFATTWLCITHTSHFQRPGDYLTFNISDYPFFLIMGKDLILRGFHNVCRHRAYSVTRKPIGSSLVLGCRYHGWSYDTKGRLTKAPKFDDIPSFKREENNLYQIWVKTDGNGFVFVNFQGDWSVQDPDTRGLTQFANSFNISSASSMVEFWQAEGDFNWKFASSLFEASDNRPFIGHGPKASLFARLFWARKTPRATCQPSSISALRAIPGTDLWFMTVVEPLSATRSSIRRTLYTSQPASKKATDQKLIDDVRDDFEADLQSLNHKQTQLTTLLTSTAGDDIMTPFQLRLLDQIEAHLKQERKAGTQIFPAAQTVPDKDGNSSTGGVAERCKLFPFPVFNPFSLTEQLKETD
;
A
#
# COMPACT_ATOMS: atom_id res chain seq x y z
N MET A 1 -13.97 -26.91 -18.80
CA MET A 1 -12.91 -26.95 -17.78
C MET A 1 -13.15 -25.78 -16.85
N GLU A 2 -13.35 -26.05 -15.56
CA GLU A 2 -13.49 -25.00 -14.55
C GLU A 2 -12.17 -24.22 -14.42
N SER A 3 -12.29 -22.91 -14.20
CA SER A 3 -11.14 -22.05 -13.93
C SER A 3 -10.53 -22.40 -12.57
N LEU A 4 -9.21 -22.38 -12.46
CA LEU A 4 -8.53 -22.59 -11.18
C LEU A 4 -8.94 -21.52 -10.15
N PRO A 5 -9.01 -21.89 -8.86
CA PRO A 5 -9.25 -20.93 -7.80
C PRO A 5 -8.14 -19.87 -7.77
N LYS A 6 -8.49 -18.67 -7.35
CA LYS A 6 -7.57 -17.54 -7.22
C LYS A 6 -7.74 -16.88 -5.87
N THR A 7 -6.69 -16.22 -5.41
CA THR A 7 -6.75 -15.36 -4.23
C THR A 7 -7.81 -14.26 -4.40
N LEU A 8 -8.28 -13.70 -3.29
CA LEU A 8 -8.95 -12.41 -3.29
C LEU A 8 -8.08 -11.37 -4.00
N PRO A 9 -8.69 -10.40 -4.70
CA PRO A 9 -7.94 -9.30 -5.28
C PRO A 9 -7.14 -8.53 -4.21
N ALA A 10 -5.98 -8.00 -4.58
CA ALA A 10 -5.11 -7.24 -3.67
C ALA A 10 -5.82 -6.11 -2.91
N SER A 11 -6.87 -5.52 -3.51
CA SER A 11 -7.69 -4.48 -2.87
C SER A 11 -8.37 -4.93 -1.57
N TRP A 12 -8.71 -6.21 -1.44
CA TRP A 12 -9.34 -6.79 -0.25
C TRP A 12 -8.40 -6.80 0.96
N TYR A 13 -7.09 -6.67 0.75
CA TYR A 13 -6.09 -6.66 1.81
C TYR A 13 -5.74 -5.25 2.29
N ARG A 14 -6.35 -4.20 1.73
CA ARG A 14 -5.93 -2.81 1.97
C ARG A 14 -7.05 -1.77 2.01
N SER A 15 -8.28 -2.14 1.69
CA SER A 15 -9.40 -1.20 1.57
C SER A 15 -10.12 -1.02 2.90
N PRO A 16 -10.11 0.18 3.52
CA PRO A 16 -10.85 0.43 4.75
C PRO A 16 -12.37 0.21 4.61
N PRO A 17 -13.06 0.64 3.54
CA PRO A 17 -14.48 0.34 3.35
C PRO A 17 -14.79 -1.17 3.30
N LEU A 18 -13.98 -1.95 2.59
CA LEU A 18 -14.15 -3.42 2.55
C LEU A 18 -13.92 -4.02 3.94
N TYR A 19 -12.92 -3.56 4.67
CA TYR A 19 -12.67 -4.04 6.02
C TYR A 19 -13.84 -3.75 6.98
N GLN A 20 -14.48 -2.58 6.86
CA GLN A 20 -15.69 -2.27 7.64
C GLN A 20 -16.86 -3.22 7.29
N LEU A 21 -17.00 -3.62 6.02
CA LEU A 21 -17.95 -4.66 5.63
C LEU A 21 -17.57 -6.04 6.14
N GLU A 22 -16.27 -6.37 6.19
CA GLU A 22 -15.80 -7.62 6.83
C GLU A 22 -16.19 -7.65 8.30
N LYS A 23 -16.00 -6.55 9.05
CA LYS A 23 -16.46 -6.43 10.44
C LYS A 23 -17.93 -6.84 10.59
N ARG A 24 -18.83 -6.25 9.80
CA ARG A 24 -20.29 -6.50 9.90
C ARG A 24 -20.75 -7.83 9.30
N GLY A 25 -20.20 -8.20 8.15
CA GLY A 25 -20.59 -9.40 7.41
C GLY A 25 -19.99 -10.68 7.98
N VAL A 26 -18.82 -10.60 8.60
CA VAL A 26 -18.03 -11.74 9.05
C VAL A 26 -17.93 -11.77 10.57
N PHE A 27 -17.24 -10.79 11.18
CA PHE A 27 -16.83 -10.87 12.58
C PHE A 27 -18.01 -10.79 13.57
N LEU A 28 -18.98 -9.89 13.34
CA LEU A 28 -20.17 -9.76 14.20
C LEU A 28 -21.09 -10.99 14.16
N LYS A 29 -20.89 -11.91 13.21
CA LYS A 29 -21.71 -13.10 13.02
C LYS A 29 -20.94 -14.39 13.32
N ALA A 30 -19.84 -14.30 14.05
CA ALA A 30 -18.90 -15.40 14.28
C ALA A 30 -18.76 -15.80 15.75
N TRP A 31 -18.30 -17.04 15.94
CA TRP A 31 -17.85 -17.58 17.22
C TRP A 31 -16.32 -17.61 17.27
N PHE A 32 -15.76 -17.27 18.43
CA PHE A 32 -14.32 -17.18 18.64
C PHE A 32 -13.90 -18.10 19.79
N LEU A 33 -12.89 -18.94 19.57
CA LEU A 33 -12.22 -19.64 20.65
C LEU A 33 -11.46 -18.63 21.51
N LEU A 34 -11.71 -18.62 22.81
CA LEU A 34 -11.00 -17.78 23.77
C LEU A 34 -9.80 -18.51 24.36
N ALA A 35 -10.06 -19.64 25.05
CA ALA A 35 -9.04 -20.48 25.66
C ALA A 35 -9.64 -21.79 26.22
N PRO A 36 -8.80 -22.79 26.56
CA PRO A 36 -9.15 -23.84 27.52
C PRO A 36 -9.58 -23.26 28.87
N ILE A 37 -10.47 -23.98 29.57
CA ILE A 37 -10.97 -23.54 30.89
C ILE A 37 -9.86 -23.38 31.94
N THR A 38 -8.71 -24.02 31.75
CA THR A 38 -7.51 -23.90 32.59
C THR A 38 -6.87 -22.51 32.56
N ARG A 39 -7.18 -21.69 31.54
CA ARG A 39 -6.77 -20.29 31.49
C ARG A 39 -7.43 -19.44 32.59
N PHE A 40 -8.62 -19.85 33.03
CA PHE A 40 -9.45 -19.12 33.99
C PHE A 40 -9.43 -19.81 35.36
N GLY A 41 -8.23 -20.17 35.83
CA GLY A 41 -8.02 -20.95 37.05
C GLY A 41 -8.15 -20.17 38.36
N VAL A 42 -8.44 -18.87 38.32
CA VAL A 42 -8.56 -18.00 39.49
C VAL A 42 -9.96 -17.38 39.51
N GLU A 43 -10.65 -17.52 40.63
CA GLU A 43 -12.01 -17.02 40.83
C GLU A 43 -12.03 -15.49 40.78
N ASN A 44 -12.96 -14.93 40.02
CA ASN A 44 -13.15 -13.49 39.79
C ASN A 44 -11.97 -12.74 39.13
N GLU A 45 -10.89 -13.42 38.73
CA GLU A 45 -9.85 -12.81 37.90
C GLU A 45 -10.40 -12.56 36.50
N ALA A 46 -10.23 -11.33 36.01
CA ALA A 46 -10.60 -10.94 34.67
C ALA A 46 -9.47 -11.27 33.69
N VAL A 47 -9.80 -12.01 32.63
CA VAL A 47 -8.91 -12.23 31.48
C VAL A 47 -9.52 -11.54 30.27
N ASP A 48 -8.80 -10.57 29.73
CA ASP A 48 -9.30 -9.71 28.67
C ASP A 48 -8.81 -10.16 27.28
N TYR A 49 -9.73 -10.12 26.32
CA TYR A 49 -9.51 -10.39 24.91
C TYR A 49 -10.03 -9.23 24.07
N GLU A 50 -9.61 -9.16 22.81
CA GLU A 50 -10.19 -8.22 21.86
C GLU A 50 -10.28 -8.87 20.48
N MET A 51 -11.46 -8.84 19.89
CA MET A 51 -11.76 -9.45 18.58
C MET A 51 -12.42 -8.40 17.69
N ALA A 52 -11.78 -8.07 16.56
CA ALA A 52 -12.27 -7.10 15.60
C ALA A 52 -12.66 -5.73 16.20
N GLY A 53 -11.90 -5.26 17.19
CA GLY A 53 -12.13 -4.00 17.91
C GLY A 53 -13.08 -4.10 19.12
N ILE A 54 -13.72 -5.25 19.35
CA ILE A 54 -14.61 -5.45 20.51
C ILE A 54 -13.83 -6.11 21.65
N LYS A 55 -13.79 -5.45 22.81
CA LYS A 55 -13.13 -5.95 24.02
C LYS A 55 -14.05 -6.87 24.81
N LEU A 56 -13.53 -8.01 25.21
CA LEU A 56 -14.21 -9.04 25.99
C LEU A 56 -13.49 -9.19 27.32
N SER A 57 -14.24 -9.38 28.40
CA SER A 57 -13.70 -9.73 29.72
C SER A 57 -14.30 -11.05 30.17
N VAL A 58 -13.45 -12.03 30.45
CA VAL A 58 -13.86 -13.36 30.89
C VAL A 58 -13.58 -13.51 32.39
N ARG A 59 -14.55 -14.03 33.14
CA ARG A 59 -14.40 -14.30 34.58
C ARG A 59 -14.99 -15.64 34.94
N ARG A 60 -14.28 -16.39 35.78
CA ARG A 60 -14.83 -17.56 36.46
C ARG A 60 -15.48 -17.12 37.77
N ARG A 61 -16.80 -17.29 37.90
CA ARG A 61 -17.56 -16.89 39.10
C ARG A 61 -17.39 -17.86 40.26
N SER A 62 -17.18 -19.14 39.97
CA SER A 62 -16.93 -20.16 40.98
C SER A 62 -15.94 -21.20 40.48
N MET A 63 -15.04 -21.65 41.35
CA MET A 63 -14.15 -22.78 41.05
C MET A 63 -14.83 -24.15 41.17
N LEU A 64 -15.99 -24.21 41.84
CA LEU A 64 -16.72 -25.45 42.09
C LEU A 64 -17.67 -25.82 40.95
N SER A 65 -17.99 -24.87 40.07
CA SER A 65 -18.77 -25.07 38.85
C SER A 65 -17.97 -24.57 37.64
N ASN A 66 -18.27 -25.07 36.44
CA ASN A 66 -17.76 -24.47 35.20
C ASN A 66 -18.50 -23.16 34.85
N ASP A 67 -18.83 -22.34 35.86
CA ASP A 67 -19.53 -21.07 35.72
C ASP A 67 -18.53 -19.98 35.30
N ILE A 68 -18.20 -20.00 34.01
CA ILE A 68 -17.38 -19.00 33.34
C ILE A 68 -18.29 -18.14 32.49
N VAL A 69 -18.19 -16.83 32.67
CA VAL A 69 -18.99 -15.84 31.95
C VAL A 69 -18.11 -14.90 31.16
N VAL A 70 -18.66 -14.44 30.03
CA VAL A 70 -17.98 -13.53 29.10
C VAL A 70 -18.82 -12.27 28.98
N PHE A 71 -18.19 -11.12 29.18
CA PHE A 71 -18.84 -9.81 29.06
C PHE A 71 -18.19 -9.00 27.95
N ASN A 72 -18.99 -8.15 27.32
CA ASN A 72 -18.45 -7.00 26.60
C ASN A 72 -17.84 -6.04 27.64
N ALA A 73 -16.55 -5.75 27.53
CA ALA A 73 -15.83 -4.95 28.51
C ALA A 73 -16.27 -3.47 28.52
N GLU A 74 -16.90 -2.98 27.46
CA GLU A 74 -17.35 -1.60 27.31
C GLU A 74 -18.82 -1.43 27.71
N THR A 75 -19.70 -2.35 27.30
CA THR A 75 -21.14 -2.28 27.60
C THR A 75 -21.55 -3.01 28.87
N ALA A 76 -20.66 -3.86 29.42
CA ALA A 76 -20.93 -4.78 30.53
C ALA A 76 -22.06 -5.80 30.25
N GLU A 77 -22.49 -5.94 29.00
CA GLU A 77 -23.48 -6.94 28.59
C GLU A 77 -22.85 -8.33 28.58
N GLU A 78 -23.57 -9.33 29.10
CA GLU A 78 -23.16 -10.73 29.03
C GLU A 78 -23.32 -11.25 27.59
N LEU A 79 -22.28 -11.87 27.07
CA LEU A 79 -22.22 -12.39 25.70
C LEU A 79 -22.49 -13.89 25.68
N GLN A 80 -23.04 -14.37 24.57
CA GLN A 80 -23.24 -15.81 24.38
C GLN A 80 -21.89 -16.51 24.38
N SER A 81 -21.76 -17.52 25.25
CA SER A 81 -20.58 -18.34 25.39
C SER A 81 -20.96 -19.82 25.43
N TYR A 82 -20.01 -20.68 25.07
CA TYR A 82 -20.19 -22.12 25.02
C TYR A 82 -18.91 -22.82 25.48
N ILE A 83 -19.04 -23.73 26.45
CA ILE A 83 -17.94 -24.59 26.90
C ILE A 83 -18.16 -25.97 26.31
N THR A 84 -17.21 -26.39 25.48
CA THR A 84 -17.21 -27.73 24.87
C THR A 84 -16.99 -28.82 25.91
N HIS A 85 -17.40 -30.07 25.62
CA HIS A 85 -17.25 -31.19 26.55
C HIS A 85 -15.77 -31.47 26.91
N SER A 86 -14.86 -31.16 25.98
CA SER A 86 -13.42 -31.30 26.15
C SER A 86 -12.75 -30.13 26.88
N GLY A 87 -13.49 -29.07 27.24
CA GLY A 87 -12.99 -27.97 28.08
C GLY A 87 -12.46 -26.73 27.35
N LEU A 88 -12.87 -26.47 26.12
CA LEU A 88 -12.61 -25.19 25.41
C LEU A 88 -13.79 -24.22 25.55
N LEU A 89 -13.50 -22.95 25.87
CA LEU A 89 -14.47 -21.85 25.93
C LEU A 89 -14.49 -21.07 24.61
N PHE A 90 -15.68 -20.96 24.02
CA PHE A 90 -15.97 -20.11 22.88
C PHE A 90 -16.93 -18.99 23.28
N SER A 91 -16.85 -17.85 22.58
CA SER A 91 -17.80 -16.75 22.75
C SER A 91 -18.09 -16.05 21.43
N THR A 92 -19.27 -15.49 21.31
CA THR A 92 -19.61 -14.48 20.30
C THR A 92 -19.15 -13.10 20.75
N ILE A 93 -19.10 -12.13 19.83
CA ILE A 93 -18.91 -10.70 20.15
C ILE A 93 -20.15 -9.85 19.90
N SER A 94 -21.24 -10.47 19.44
CA SER A 94 -22.50 -9.81 19.11
C SER A 94 -23.63 -10.84 19.13
N SER A 95 -24.85 -10.37 19.38
CA SER A 95 -26.08 -11.16 19.36
C SER A 95 -26.50 -11.62 17.94
N MET A 96 -25.79 -11.19 16.89
CA MET A 96 -26.09 -11.54 15.50
C MET A 96 -25.60 -12.93 15.09
N ALA A 97 -24.74 -13.56 15.89
CA ALA A 97 -24.25 -14.90 15.61
C ALA A 97 -25.36 -15.95 15.82
N PRO A 98 -25.42 -17.01 14.98
CA PRO A 98 -26.31 -18.14 15.23
C PRO A 98 -25.86 -18.93 16.47
N SER A 99 -26.64 -19.92 16.88
CA SER A 99 -26.23 -20.77 18.00
C SER A 99 -24.92 -21.52 17.71
N PHE A 100 -24.19 -21.91 18.76
CA PHE A 100 -22.89 -22.59 18.62
C PHE A 100 -22.98 -23.84 17.73
N ASN A 101 -24.01 -24.67 17.91
CA ASN A 101 -24.20 -25.91 17.14
C ASN A 101 -24.60 -25.65 15.68
N GLU A 102 -25.32 -24.57 15.39
CA GLU A 102 -25.58 -24.17 14.00
C GLU A 102 -24.32 -23.63 13.33
N TYR A 103 -23.46 -22.95 14.09
CA TYR A 103 -22.19 -22.44 13.57
C TYR A 103 -21.16 -23.57 13.37
N PHE A 104 -21.07 -24.51 14.30
CA PHE A 104 -20.09 -25.61 14.32
C PHE A 104 -20.76 -26.99 14.47
N PRO A 105 -21.50 -27.46 13.44
CA PRO A 105 -22.33 -28.67 13.57
C PRO A 105 -21.56 -29.95 13.90
N ASP A 106 -20.32 -30.07 13.43
CA ASP A 106 -19.52 -31.32 13.52
C ASP A 106 -18.24 -31.17 14.37
N LEU A 107 -18.13 -30.12 15.18
CA LEU A 107 -16.86 -29.81 15.86
C LEU A 107 -16.60 -30.67 17.11
N GLU A 108 -17.63 -30.90 17.94
CA GLU A 108 -17.52 -31.63 19.21
C GLU A 108 -16.82 -33.01 19.10
N PRO A 109 -17.18 -33.89 18.14
CA PRO A 109 -16.50 -35.18 17.98
C PRO A 109 -15.00 -35.08 17.68
N LEU A 110 -14.55 -33.99 17.06
CA LEU A 110 -13.13 -33.78 16.77
C LEU A 110 -12.37 -33.32 18.01
N LEU A 111 -12.99 -32.47 18.83
CA LEU A 111 -12.39 -31.95 20.06
C LEU A 111 -12.29 -33.01 21.16
N ALA A 112 -13.23 -33.97 21.19
CA ALA A 112 -13.24 -35.07 22.17
C ALA A 112 -11.97 -35.97 22.16
N ARG A 113 -11.09 -35.81 21.17
CA ARG A 113 -9.79 -36.51 21.09
C ARG A 113 -8.76 -36.00 22.09
N VAL A 114 -8.94 -34.79 22.62
CA VAL A 114 -8.00 -34.14 23.53
C VAL A 114 -8.77 -33.66 24.76
N ASP A 115 -8.28 -33.98 25.94
CA ASP A 115 -8.80 -33.41 27.19
C ASP A 115 -8.09 -32.09 27.50
N PHE A 116 -8.69 -30.96 27.09
CA PHE A 116 -8.10 -29.65 27.31
C PHE A 116 -8.18 -29.19 28.77
N THR A 117 -8.92 -29.91 29.64
CA THR A 117 -8.95 -29.63 31.08
C THR A 117 -7.63 -30.00 31.78
N GLN A 118 -6.80 -30.82 31.13
CA GLN A 118 -5.51 -31.28 31.65
C GLN A 118 -4.32 -30.50 31.09
N LEU A 119 -4.55 -29.40 30.37
CA LEU A 119 -3.49 -28.59 29.76
C LEU A 119 -3.29 -27.28 30.52
N PRO A 120 -2.25 -27.17 31.39
CA PRO A 120 -1.99 -25.96 32.16
C PRO A 120 -1.59 -24.79 31.24
N TYR A 121 -2.13 -23.61 31.53
CA TYR A 121 -1.66 -22.36 30.94
C TYR A 121 -0.21 -22.07 31.36
N ARG A 122 0.64 -21.65 30.42
CA ARG A 122 2.05 -21.33 30.69
C ARG A 122 2.43 -19.90 30.34
N ARG A 123 2.06 -19.42 29.16
CA ARG A 123 2.51 -18.10 28.66
C ARG A 123 1.56 -17.54 27.62
N SER A 124 1.44 -16.21 27.57
CA SER A 124 0.85 -15.48 26.45
C SER A 124 1.84 -14.46 25.91
N ILE A 125 1.79 -14.18 24.61
CA ILE A 125 2.56 -13.11 23.96
C ILE A 125 1.71 -12.40 22.92
N LYS A 126 2.05 -11.15 22.64
CA LYS A 126 1.38 -10.33 21.64
C LYS A 126 2.41 -9.68 20.72
N TYR A 127 2.11 -9.64 19.43
CA TYR A 127 2.91 -8.98 18.40
C TYR A 127 2.01 -8.10 17.54
N GLU A 128 2.48 -6.92 17.17
CA GLU A 128 1.80 -6.10 16.17
C GLU A 128 2.53 -6.25 14.85
N GLY A 129 1.78 -6.60 13.79
CA GLY A 129 2.30 -6.83 12.45
C GLY A 129 1.66 -5.91 11.44
N ARG A 130 2.46 -5.47 10.47
CA ARG A 130 2.01 -4.59 9.37
C ARG A 130 1.48 -5.42 8.20
N PHE A 131 0.38 -6.12 8.46
CA PHE A 131 -0.36 -6.87 7.47
C PHE A 131 -1.85 -6.95 7.80
N ASN A 132 -2.66 -7.17 6.77
CA ASN A 132 -4.07 -7.48 6.95
C ASN A 132 -4.24 -8.88 7.56
N TRP A 133 -5.29 -9.06 8.36
CA TRP A 133 -5.57 -10.34 9.03
C TRP A 133 -5.60 -11.53 8.06
N LYS A 134 -6.12 -11.32 6.85
CA LYS A 134 -6.21 -12.37 5.83
C LYS A 134 -4.84 -12.87 5.41
N THR A 135 -3.80 -12.04 5.43
CA THR A 135 -2.44 -12.43 5.02
C THR A 135 -1.86 -13.51 5.94
N MET A 136 -2.16 -13.47 7.23
CA MET A 136 -1.76 -14.53 8.19
C MET A 136 -2.64 -15.78 8.05
N VAL A 137 -3.95 -15.60 7.90
CA VAL A 137 -4.88 -16.73 7.71
C VAL A 137 -4.55 -17.49 6.42
N ASP A 138 -4.17 -16.78 5.38
CA ASP A 138 -3.69 -17.33 4.11
C ASP A 138 -2.52 -18.30 4.30
N GLY A 139 -1.49 -17.92 5.07
CA GLY A 139 -0.35 -18.78 5.33
C GLY A 139 -0.72 -20.00 6.17
N TYR A 140 -1.53 -19.82 7.22
CA TYR A 140 -1.97 -20.93 8.05
C TYR A 140 -2.87 -21.93 7.29
N GLN A 141 -3.67 -21.46 6.34
CA GLN A 141 -4.62 -22.27 5.58
C GLN A 141 -3.99 -23.19 4.51
N GLU A 142 -2.66 -23.29 4.46
CA GLU A 142 -1.89 -24.20 3.59
C GLU A 142 -0.59 -24.66 4.27
N CYS A 143 0.23 -25.46 3.56
CA CYS A 143 1.59 -25.82 4.00
C CYS A 143 2.54 -26.07 2.81
N LEU A 144 2.21 -25.50 1.65
CA LEU A 144 3.12 -25.44 0.50
C LEU A 144 4.39 -24.65 0.82
N HIS A 145 4.28 -23.61 1.67
CA HIS A 145 5.44 -22.81 2.08
C HIS A 145 6.34 -23.50 3.11
N CYS A 146 5.82 -24.45 3.89
CA CYS A 146 6.52 -25.06 5.02
C CYS A 146 7.93 -25.56 4.66
N GLN A 147 8.08 -26.22 3.50
CA GLN A 147 9.38 -26.74 3.04
C GLN A 147 10.43 -25.65 2.74
N TYR A 148 9.98 -24.41 2.46
CA TYR A 148 10.85 -23.30 2.07
C TYR A 148 11.12 -22.35 3.23
N THR A 149 10.15 -22.22 4.14
CA THR A 149 10.17 -21.24 5.23
C THR A 149 10.53 -21.89 6.57
N HIS A 150 10.01 -23.09 6.85
CA HIS A 150 10.14 -23.76 8.15
C HIS A 150 10.95 -25.06 8.03
N PRO A 151 12.28 -24.98 7.81
CA PRO A 151 13.11 -26.18 7.67
C PRO A 151 13.06 -27.06 8.91
N SER A 152 13.07 -26.47 10.11
CA SER A 152 13.00 -27.23 11.38
C SER A 152 11.64 -27.92 11.58
N PHE A 153 10.54 -27.25 11.25
CA PHE A 153 9.19 -27.82 11.34
C PHE A 153 8.97 -28.94 10.33
N SER A 154 9.44 -28.75 9.09
CA SER A 154 9.28 -29.70 7.99
C SER A 154 10.00 -31.03 8.21
N LEU A 155 10.96 -31.10 9.15
CA LEU A 155 11.59 -32.35 9.57
C LEU A 155 10.61 -33.26 10.33
N PHE A 156 9.72 -32.67 11.12
CA PHE A 156 8.74 -33.41 11.93
C PHE A 156 7.40 -33.57 11.19
N TYR A 157 7.02 -32.58 10.38
CA TYR A 157 5.75 -32.55 9.66
C TYR A 157 5.98 -32.29 8.17
N PRO A 158 6.31 -33.35 7.39
CA PRO A 158 6.62 -33.18 5.98
C PRO A 158 5.37 -32.76 5.17
N PRO A 159 5.42 -31.69 4.36
CA PRO A 159 4.27 -31.20 3.60
C PRO A 159 3.80 -32.15 2.49
N ALA A 160 4.55 -33.23 2.22
CA ALA A 160 4.19 -34.23 1.23
C ALA A 160 2.84 -34.91 1.51
N PHE A 161 2.51 -35.11 2.78
CA PHE A 161 1.28 -35.78 3.22
C PHE A 161 0.21 -34.82 3.74
N TYR A 162 0.48 -33.52 3.68
CA TYR A 162 -0.41 -32.51 4.22
C TYR A 162 -1.70 -32.39 3.41
N ALA A 163 -2.82 -32.33 4.13
CA ALA A 163 -4.14 -32.09 3.57
C ALA A 163 -4.95 -31.17 4.49
N VAL A 164 -5.85 -30.40 3.90
CA VAL A 164 -6.81 -29.56 4.63
C VAL A 164 -8.22 -30.08 4.35
N HIS A 165 -8.93 -30.41 5.41
CA HIS A 165 -10.33 -30.82 5.37
C HIS A 165 -11.19 -29.66 5.87
N ASN A 166 -11.95 -29.05 4.96
CA ASN A 166 -12.81 -27.90 5.26
C ASN A 166 -14.19 -28.37 5.72
N HIS A 167 -14.65 -27.82 6.84
CA HIS A 167 -15.96 -28.05 7.43
C HIS A 167 -16.76 -26.73 7.47
N THR A 168 -18.00 -26.77 7.94
CA THR A 168 -18.78 -25.55 8.16
C THR A 168 -18.13 -24.72 9.27
N ASN A 169 -17.58 -23.55 8.91
CA ASN A 169 -16.90 -22.57 9.77
C ASN A 169 -15.56 -23.00 10.41
N PHE A 170 -14.98 -24.14 10.06
CA PHE A 170 -13.64 -24.49 10.53
C PHE A 170 -12.92 -25.40 9.54
N SER A 171 -11.59 -25.47 9.64
CA SER A 171 -10.77 -26.37 8.84
C SER A 171 -9.88 -27.23 9.73
N ARG A 172 -9.72 -28.50 9.37
CA ARG A 172 -8.78 -29.42 10.01
C ARG A 172 -7.59 -29.66 9.09
N HIS A 173 -6.41 -29.52 9.66
CA HIS A 173 -5.15 -29.77 8.96
C HIS A 173 -4.59 -31.11 9.40
N ILE A 174 -4.23 -31.95 8.44
CA ILE A 174 -3.72 -33.29 8.66
C ILE A 174 -2.27 -33.30 8.20
N ALA A 175 -1.33 -33.43 9.13
CA ALA A 175 0.10 -33.42 8.83
C ALA A 175 0.66 -34.80 8.43
N ASP A 176 0.23 -35.87 9.10
CA ASP A 176 0.53 -37.25 8.73
C ASP A 176 -0.73 -38.13 8.82
N PRO A 177 -1.30 -38.58 7.69
CA PRO A 177 -2.46 -39.47 7.66
C PRO A 177 -2.24 -40.80 8.41
N LYS A 178 -0.99 -41.24 8.60
CA LYS A 178 -0.65 -42.46 9.34
C LYS A 178 -0.58 -42.24 10.85
N ARG A 179 -0.52 -40.99 11.28
CA ARG A 179 -0.52 -40.58 12.69
C ARG A 179 -1.63 -39.54 12.91
N PRO A 180 -2.91 -39.89 12.66
CA PRO A 180 -4.02 -38.93 12.71
C PRO A 180 -4.28 -38.35 14.11
N ASP A 181 -3.66 -38.94 15.14
CA ASP A 181 -3.74 -38.54 16.54
C ASP A 181 -2.46 -37.80 17.01
N ASP A 182 -1.43 -37.67 16.15
CA ASP A 182 -0.25 -36.84 16.39
C ASP A 182 -0.40 -35.53 15.59
N GLY A 183 -0.84 -34.47 16.27
CA GLY A 183 -1.06 -33.17 15.64
C GLY A 183 -2.53 -32.86 15.33
N LEU A 184 -3.28 -32.35 16.32
CA LEU A 184 -4.59 -31.73 16.06
C LEU A 184 -4.36 -30.27 15.70
N PHE A 185 -4.52 -29.94 14.42
CA PHE A 185 -4.38 -28.59 13.88
C PHE A 185 -5.73 -28.12 13.33
N LEU A 186 -6.30 -27.09 13.95
CA LEU A 186 -7.62 -26.55 13.63
C LEU A 186 -7.53 -25.05 13.39
N TYR A 187 -8.24 -24.60 12.36
CA TYR A 187 -8.58 -23.21 12.15
C TYR A 187 -10.07 -23.02 12.39
N PHE A 188 -10.42 -22.12 13.29
CA PHE A 188 -11.78 -21.66 13.52
C PHE A 188 -11.97 -20.34 12.78
N PHE A 189 -12.86 -20.37 11.79
CA PHE A 189 -13.19 -19.18 11.03
C PHE A 189 -13.80 -18.11 11.97
N PRO A 190 -13.39 -16.83 11.88
CA PRO A 190 -12.51 -16.29 10.85
C PRO A 190 -11.01 -16.19 11.20
N VAL A 191 -10.60 -16.25 12.47
CA VAL A 191 -9.27 -15.76 12.88
C VAL A 191 -8.57 -16.52 14.00
N VAL A 192 -9.11 -17.64 14.48
CA VAL A 192 -8.52 -18.35 15.63
C VAL A 192 -7.98 -19.69 15.20
N THR A 193 -6.83 -20.09 15.75
CA THR A 193 -6.22 -21.40 15.49
C THR A 193 -6.01 -22.17 16.78
N LEU A 194 -5.87 -23.48 16.66
CA LEU A 194 -5.53 -24.39 17.74
C LEU A 194 -4.62 -25.48 17.19
N ASN A 195 -3.43 -25.61 17.77
CA ASN A 195 -2.43 -26.59 17.38
C ASN A 195 -2.05 -27.40 18.62
N VAL A 196 -2.30 -28.70 18.61
CA VAL A 196 -1.92 -29.63 19.70
C VAL A 196 -0.90 -30.60 19.17
N TYR A 197 0.33 -30.49 19.67
CA TYR A 197 1.43 -31.36 19.29
C TYR A 197 2.58 -31.26 20.29
N GLY A 198 3.48 -32.25 20.30
CA GLY A 198 4.69 -32.22 21.12
C GLY A 198 4.44 -32.11 22.62
N GLY A 199 3.33 -32.67 23.12
CA GLY A 199 2.94 -32.62 24.54
C GLY A 199 2.30 -31.30 25.00
N GLY A 200 2.14 -30.33 24.09
CA GLY A 200 1.55 -29.03 24.38
C GLY A 200 0.44 -28.63 23.41
N MET A 201 -0.09 -27.44 23.67
CA MET A 201 -1.03 -26.74 22.81
C MET A 201 -0.57 -25.30 22.61
N SER A 202 -0.73 -24.81 21.39
CA SER A 202 -0.64 -23.38 21.08
C SER A 202 -1.95 -22.97 20.40
N SER A 203 -2.45 -21.79 20.74
CA SER A 203 -3.55 -21.15 20.03
C SER A 203 -3.14 -19.73 19.72
N PHE A 204 -3.38 -19.30 18.48
CA PHE A 204 -3.20 -17.90 18.14
C PHE A 204 -4.44 -17.29 17.53
N ARG A 205 -4.59 -16.00 17.75
CA ARG A 205 -5.68 -15.18 17.24
C ARG A 205 -5.09 -14.07 16.39
N VAL A 206 -5.67 -13.91 15.21
CA VAL A 206 -5.34 -12.84 14.27
C VAL A 206 -6.31 -11.69 14.54
N CYS A 207 -5.94 -10.77 15.43
CA CYS A 207 -6.83 -9.69 15.87
C CYS A 207 -6.60 -8.43 15.01
N PRO A 208 -7.44 -8.15 14.00
CA PRO A 208 -7.27 -6.93 13.20
C PRO A 208 -7.58 -5.69 14.03
N THR A 209 -6.88 -4.59 13.76
CA THR A 209 -7.07 -3.30 14.43
C THR A 209 -8.07 -2.41 13.67
N GLU A 210 -8.19 -1.13 14.01
CA GLU A 210 -8.95 -0.18 13.17
C GLU A 210 -8.27 0.09 11.82
N ASP A 211 -6.94 -0.02 11.76
CA ASP A 211 -6.22 0.03 10.49
C ASP A 211 -6.23 -1.36 9.83
N PRO A 212 -6.83 -1.52 8.63
CA PRO A 212 -6.85 -2.81 7.93
C PRO A 212 -5.47 -3.32 7.53
N GLY A 213 -4.43 -2.47 7.54
CA GLY A 213 -3.03 -2.85 7.30
C GLY A 213 -2.27 -3.26 8.57
N VAL A 214 -2.90 -3.20 9.76
CA VAL A 214 -2.27 -3.55 11.03
C VAL A 214 -3.08 -4.61 11.77
N THR A 215 -2.40 -5.68 12.16
CA THR A 215 -2.98 -6.82 12.87
C THR A 215 -2.17 -7.10 14.14
N ARG A 216 -2.87 -7.26 15.26
CA ARG A 216 -2.29 -7.78 16.49
C ARG A 216 -2.43 -9.30 16.51
N MET A 217 -1.31 -10.00 16.54
CA MET A 217 -1.25 -11.44 16.77
C MET A 217 -1.17 -11.71 18.27
N GLU A 218 -2.07 -12.54 18.79
CA GLU A 218 -2.05 -12.96 20.19
C GLU A 218 -1.90 -14.48 20.27
N PHE A 219 -0.97 -14.95 21.09
CA PHE A 219 -0.70 -16.38 21.26
C PHE A 219 -0.85 -16.77 22.72
N ASP A 220 -1.46 -17.92 22.96
CA ASP A 220 -1.46 -18.61 24.24
C ASP A 220 -0.78 -19.97 24.10
N TYR A 221 0.06 -20.29 25.08
CA TYR A 221 0.80 -21.54 25.16
C TYR A 221 0.40 -22.31 26.42
N TYR A 222 0.12 -23.59 26.23
CA TYR A 222 -0.26 -24.54 27.25
C TYR A 222 0.65 -25.76 27.13
N HIS A 223 1.08 -26.30 28.27
CA HIS A 223 1.99 -27.44 28.27
C HIS A 223 1.94 -28.17 29.62
N VAL A 224 1.96 -29.50 29.58
CA VAL A 224 1.94 -30.33 30.80
C VAL A 224 3.21 -30.15 31.62
N GLU A 225 4.37 -30.13 30.95
CA GLU A 225 5.67 -29.86 31.57
C GLU A 225 5.90 -28.38 31.87
N GLU A 226 6.87 -28.09 32.74
CA GLU A 226 7.31 -26.75 33.13
C GLU A 226 8.84 -26.60 33.07
N GLY A 227 9.34 -25.40 33.36
CA GLY A 227 10.78 -25.13 33.35
C GLY A 227 11.39 -25.33 31.96
N GLU A 228 12.55 -26.00 31.91
CA GLU A 228 13.37 -26.13 30.69
C GLU A 228 12.63 -26.80 29.53
N GLN A 229 11.84 -27.85 29.80
CA GLN A 229 11.09 -28.57 28.77
C GLN A 229 10.03 -27.69 28.09
N PHE A 230 9.34 -26.85 28.88
CA PHE A 230 8.41 -25.86 28.32
C PHE A 230 9.15 -24.81 27.48
N GLU A 231 10.31 -24.33 27.92
CA GLU A 231 11.08 -23.34 27.17
C GLU A 231 11.58 -23.87 25.82
N GLU A 232 11.95 -25.15 25.74
CA GLU A 232 12.32 -25.81 24.47
C GLU A 232 11.12 -25.85 23.51
N TYR A 233 9.96 -26.32 23.99
CA TYR A 233 8.72 -26.31 23.21
C TYR A 233 8.38 -24.88 22.75
N TYR A 234 8.35 -23.92 23.67
CA TYR A 234 8.03 -22.52 23.39
C TYR A 234 8.97 -21.91 22.35
N LYS A 235 10.28 -22.15 22.47
CA LYS A 235 11.27 -21.63 21.52
C LYS A 235 11.03 -22.16 20.11
N PHE A 236 10.70 -23.45 19.98
CA PHE A 236 10.39 -24.08 18.69
C PHE A 236 9.12 -23.48 18.07
N VAL A 237 8.00 -23.48 18.79
CA VAL A 237 6.71 -22.99 18.25
C VAL A 237 6.75 -21.49 17.94
N ARG A 238 7.47 -20.71 18.74
CA ARG A 238 7.67 -19.27 18.51
C ARG A 238 8.52 -19.00 17.28
N GLN A 239 9.53 -19.83 17.01
CA GLN A 239 10.35 -19.66 15.81
C GLN A 239 9.48 -19.74 14.54
N VAL A 240 8.62 -20.76 14.44
CA VAL A 240 7.70 -20.94 13.31
C VAL A 240 6.80 -19.72 13.16
N ALA A 241 6.20 -19.25 14.26
CA ALA A 241 5.34 -18.06 14.24
C ALA A 241 6.04 -16.78 13.75
N LEU A 242 7.31 -16.57 14.12
CA LEU A 242 8.09 -15.42 13.66
C LEU A 242 8.50 -15.52 12.19
N GLU A 243 8.77 -16.73 11.70
CA GLU A 243 9.05 -16.99 10.29
C GLU A 243 7.82 -16.65 9.42
N ASP A 244 6.61 -17.04 9.84
CA ASP A 244 5.35 -16.66 9.18
C ASP A 244 5.08 -15.15 9.22
N PHE A 245 5.45 -14.52 10.33
CA PHE A 245 5.29 -13.07 10.50
C PHE A 245 6.08 -12.28 9.45
N GLU A 246 7.33 -12.67 9.19
CA GLU A 246 8.16 -12.06 8.13
C GLU A 246 7.51 -12.26 6.74
N LEU A 247 6.96 -13.45 6.47
CA LEU A 247 6.27 -13.72 5.21
C LEU A 247 5.10 -12.77 5.00
N CYS A 248 4.29 -12.57 6.05
CA CYS A 248 3.10 -11.73 5.98
C CYS A 248 3.45 -10.27 5.69
N GLU A 249 4.41 -9.68 6.40
CA GLU A 249 4.80 -8.28 6.17
C GLU A 249 5.35 -8.05 4.77
N LYS A 250 6.18 -8.98 4.26
CA LYS A 250 6.74 -8.87 2.90
C LYS A 250 5.70 -9.06 1.81
N ALA A 251 4.76 -10.00 1.99
CA ALA A 251 3.66 -10.19 1.05
C ALA A 251 2.73 -8.97 1.06
N GLN A 252 2.35 -8.47 2.24
CA GLN A 252 1.52 -7.28 2.39
C GLN A 252 2.15 -6.07 1.71
N ALA A 253 3.43 -5.81 1.95
CA ALA A 253 4.12 -4.67 1.36
C ALA A 253 3.98 -4.63 -0.16
N ASN A 254 3.97 -5.80 -0.83
CA ASN A 254 3.78 -5.91 -2.28
C ASN A 254 2.30 -5.82 -2.72
N LEU A 255 1.35 -6.32 -1.91
CA LEU A 255 -0.09 -6.15 -2.15
C LEU A 255 -0.49 -4.66 -2.18
N GLU A 256 0.22 -3.82 -1.45
CA GLU A 256 -0.04 -2.37 -1.34
C GLU A 256 0.56 -1.55 -2.49
N LYS A 257 1.43 -2.12 -3.33
CA LYS A 257 2.14 -1.31 -4.33
C LYS A 257 1.33 -0.99 -5.59
N GLY A 258 0.18 -1.63 -5.78
CA GLY A 258 -0.66 -1.45 -6.97
C GLY A 258 -0.11 -2.15 -8.22
N ILE A 259 0.69 -3.20 -8.04
CA ILE A 259 1.26 -4.04 -9.11
C ILE A 259 0.51 -5.38 -9.19
N TYR A 260 0.44 -6.09 -8.05
CA TYR A 260 -0.21 -7.40 -7.94
C TYR A 260 -1.73 -7.27 -7.96
N ARG A 261 -2.40 -8.21 -8.63
CA ARG A 261 -3.88 -8.28 -8.67
C ARG A 261 -4.39 -9.49 -7.90
N GLU A 262 -4.06 -10.68 -8.38
CA GLU A 262 -4.52 -11.96 -7.86
C GLU A 262 -3.52 -13.04 -8.28
N GLY A 263 -3.54 -14.18 -7.60
CA GLY A 263 -2.68 -15.33 -7.85
C GLY A 263 -3.48 -16.61 -7.90
N ILE A 264 -3.04 -17.54 -8.75
CA ILE A 264 -3.68 -18.86 -8.86
C ILE A 264 -3.34 -19.69 -7.62
N LEU A 265 -4.37 -20.32 -7.06
CA LEU A 265 -4.26 -21.27 -5.95
C LEU A 265 -4.27 -22.70 -6.48
N ASN A 266 -3.52 -23.56 -5.82
CA ASN A 266 -3.55 -24.99 -6.01
C ASN A 266 -4.88 -25.55 -5.45
N PRO A 267 -5.73 -26.19 -6.26
CA PRO A 267 -7.05 -26.66 -5.83
C PRO A 267 -6.99 -27.74 -4.75
N GLU A 268 -5.88 -28.49 -4.65
CA GLU A 268 -5.70 -29.51 -3.61
C GLU A 268 -4.89 -28.98 -2.43
N LYS A 269 -3.73 -28.37 -2.69
CA LYS A 269 -2.77 -27.99 -1.65
C LYS A 269 -3.06 -26.65 -0.98
N GLU A 270 -3.91 -25.82 -1.58
CA GLU A 270 -4.38 -24.54 -1.05
C GLU A 270 -5.92 -24.51 -0.97
N SER A 271 -6.54 -25.69 -0.78
CA SER A 271 -8.00 -25.81 -0.68
C SER A 271 -8.56 -25.07 0.55
N GLY A 272 -7.82 -25.02 1.66
CA GLY A 272 -8.17 -24.23 2.84
C GLY A 272 -8.24 -22.74 2.54
N VAL A 273 -7.22 -22.23 1.84
CA VAL A 273 -7.14 -20.84 1.38
C VAL A 273 -8.34 -20.49 0.50
N ALA A 274 -8.60 -21.29 -0.52
CA ALA A 274 -9.71 -21.07 -1.44
C ALA A 274 -11.07 -21.07 -0.71
N TRP A 275 -11.26 -22.00 0.23
CA TRP A 275 -12.49 -22.14 1.00
C TRP A 275 -12.77 -20.93 1.89
N TYR A 276 -11.83 -20.53 2.77
CA TYR A 276 -12.11 -19.46 3.72
C TYR A 276 -12.29 -18.10 3.01
N GLN A 277 -11.53 -17.85 1.93
CA GLN A 277 -11.68 -16.64 1.13
C GLN A 277 -13.03 -16.58 0.44
N GLN A 278 -13.53 -17.72 -0.05
CA GLN A 278 -14.88 -17.82 -0.62
C GLN A 278 -15.96 -17.56 0.43
N GLU A 279 -15.76 -18.02 1.67
CA GLU A 279 -16.66 -17.71 2.80
C GLU A 279 -16.65 -16.23 3.19
N VAL A 280 -15.48 -15.59 3.22
CA VAL A 280 -15.36 -14.12 3.41
C VAL A 280 -16.12 -13.40 2.30
N LEU A 281 -15.83 -13.72 1.03
CA LEU A 281 -16.46 -13.09 -0.13
C LEU A 281 -17.98 -13.21 -0.07
N LYS A 282 -18.49 -14.43 0.14
CA LYS A 282 -19.93 -14.72 0.23
C LYS A 282 -20.62 -13.86 1.29
N ARG A 283 -20.03 -13.79 2.49
CA ARG A 283 -20.61 -13.04 3.62
C ARG A 283 -20.55 -11.53 3.43
N VAL A 284 -19.45 -11.03 2.89
CA VAL A 284 -19.28 -9.60 2.58
C VAL A 284 -20.24 -9.15 1.48
N VAL A 285 -20.38 -9.95 0.41
CA VAL A 285 -21.33 -9.65 -0.67
C VAL A 285 -22.76 -9.66 -0.16
N ALA A 286 -23.16 -10.68 0.62
CA ALA A 286 -24.49 -10.73 1.21
C ALA A 286 -24.76 -9.52 2.12
N GLN A 287 -23.77 -9.11 2.93
CA GLN A 287 -23.88 -7.93 3.78
C GLN A 287 -24.01 -6.64 2.96
N HIS A 288 -23.25 -6.52 1.86
CA HIS A 288 -23.32 -5.37 0.97
C HIS A 288 -24.71 -5.23 0.33
N GLU A 289 -25.31 -6.32 -0.17
CA GLU A 289 -26.65 -6.28 -0.75
C GLU A 289 -27.72 -5.88 0.28
N ILE A 290 -27.60 -6.35 1.52
CA ILE A 290 -28.49 -5.92 2.62
C ILE A 290 -28.39 -4.41 2.84
N GLU A 291 -27.17 -3.86 2.91
CA GLU A 291 -26.94 -2.43 3.13
C GLU A 291 -27.37 -1.58 1.95
N LYS A 292 -27.19 -2.08 0.72
CA LYS A 292 -27.64 -1.42 -0.50
C LYS A 292 -29.15 -1.29 -0.55
N VAL A 293 -29.88 -2.37 -0.32
CA VAL A 293 -31.36 -2.36 -0.27
C VAL A 293 -31.85 -1.44 0.85
N ALA A 294 -31.22 -1.48 2.03
CA ALA A 294 -31.56 -0.58 3.13
C ALA A 294 -31.34 0.91 2.77
N SER A 295 -30.26 1.22 2.04
CA SER A 295 -29.99 2.58 1.55
C SER A 295 -31.00 3.03 0.51
N GLU A 296 -31.38 2.17 -0.44
CA GLU A 296 -32.40 2.48 -1.45
C GLU A 296 -33.77 2.77 -0.80
N LEU A 297 -34.19 1.94 0.16
CA LEU A 297 -35.42 2.15 0.92
C LEU A 297 -35.39 3.45 1.76
N ALA A 298 -34.23 3.79 2.35
CA ALA A 298 -34.07 5.05 3.08
C ALA A 298 -34.14 6.27 2.14
N MET A 299 -33.59 6.17 0.93
CA MET A 299 -33.69 7.21 -0.09
C MET A 299 -35.14 7.38 -0.59
N GLU A 300 -35.87 6.29 -0.79
CA GLU A 300 -37.29 6.35 -1.14
C GLU A 300 -38.13 6.98 -0.02
N ALA A 301 -37.93 6.55 1.24
CA ALA A 301 -38.65 7.12 2.38
C ALA A 301 -38.37 8.62 2.58
N THR A 302 -37.12 9.07 2.36
CA THR A 302 -36.77 10.50 2.42
C THR A 302 -37.36 11.30 1.25
N ALA A 303 -37.43 10.72 0.05
CA ALA A 303 -38.11 11.32 -1.10
C ALA A 303 -39.63 11.44 -0.86
N GLU A 304 -40.27 10.41 -0.31
CA GLU A 304 -41.70 10.44 0.06
C GLU A 304 -41.98 11.46 1.17
N ALA A 305 -41.14 11.54 2.20
CA ALA A 305 -41.26 12.56 3.25
C ALA A 305 -41.11 14.00 2.70
N SER A 306 -40.19 14.20 1.75
CA SER A 306 -39.99 15.47 1.02
C SER A 306 -41.22 15.86 0.20
N ILE A 307 -41.83 14.90 -0.51
CA ILE A 307 -43.06 15.11 -1.27
C ILE A 307 -44.23 15.42 -0.32
N GLY A 308 -44.39 14.65 0.76
CA GLY A 308 -45.42 14.89 1.78
C GLY A 308 -45.31 16.27 2.44
N ALA A 309 -44.09 16.73 2.74
CA ALA A 309 -43.84 18.07 3.25
C ALA A 309 -44.28 19.16 2.26
N LYS A 310 -44.03 18.99 0.96
CA LYS A 310 -44.50 19.94 -0.08
C LYS A 310 -46.02 20.01 -0.16
N TYR A 311 -46.73 18.88 -0.03
CA TYR A 311 -48.21 18.85 -0.06
C TYR A 311 -48.87 19.40 1.22
N LEU A 312 -48.18 19.41 2.37
CA LEU A 312 -48.64 20.09 3.60
C LEU A 312 -48.44 21.61 3.57
N ILE A 313 -47.42 22.10 2.87
CA ILE A 313 -47.13 23.55 2.75
C ILE A 313 -48.13 24.25 1.81
N LEU A 314 -48.58 23.59 0.74
CA LEU A 314 -49.53 24.14 -0.24
C LEU A 314 -50.86 24.68 0.36
N PRO A 315 -51.58 23.94 1.23
CA PRO A 315 -52.78 24.46 1.88
C PRO A 315 -52.48 25.49 2.98
N ALA A 316 -51.34 25.40 3.68
CA ALA A 316 -50.95 26.35 4.72
C ALA A 316 -50.63 27.76 4.16
N VAL A 317 -49.99 27.82 2.99
CA VAL A 317 -49.74 29.08 2.27
C VAL A 317 -51.03 29.67 1.71
N ALA A 318 -51.95 28.83 1.19
CA ALA A 318 -53.25 29.28 0.70
C ALA A 318 -54.14 29.87 1.81
N VAL A 319 -54.16 29.25 3.00
CA VAL A 319 -54.89 29.76 4.18
C VAL A 319 -54.28 31.07 4.66
N SER A 320 -52.94 31.19 4.70
CA SER A 320 -52.26 32.43 5.08
C SER A 320 -52.53 33.58 4.10
N PHE A 321 -52.63 33.28 2.80
CA PHE A 321 -52.96 34.27 1.77
C PHE A 321 -54.42 34.76 1.88
N LEU A 322 -55.37 33.86 2.20
CA LEU A 322 -56.76 34.23 2.45
C LEU A 322 -56.93 35.10 3.70
N ILE A 323 -56.17 34.82 4.77
CA ILE A 323 -56.15 35.65 5.99
C ILE A 323 -55.59 37.04 5.68
N LEU A 324 -54.48 37.12 4.93
CA LEU A 324 -53.88 38.39 4.49
C LEU A 324 -54.84 39.23 3.63
N LEU A 325 -55.54 38.59 2.69
CA LEU A 325 -56.53 39.26 1.84
C LEU A 325 -57.72 39.81 2.66
N ALA A 326 -58.21 39.04 3.64
CA ALA A 326 -59.27 39.46 4.54
C ALA A 326 -58.84 40.63 5.44
N THR A 327 -57.60 40.62 5.95
CA THR A 327 -57.05 41.74 6.74
C THR A 327 -56.81 42.99 5.91
N ALA A 328 -56.36 42.86 4.65
CA ALA A 328 -56.17 44.00 3.75
C ALA A 328 -57.50 44.68 3.40
N LEU A 329 -58.56 43.89 3.17
CA LEU A 329 -59.92 44.41 2.94
C LEU A 329 -60.53 45.06 4.20
N PHE A 330 -60.18 44.58 5.39
CA PHE A 330 -60.59 45.18 6.66
C PHE A 330 -59.88 46.52 6.91
N LEU A 331 -58.58 46.60 6.62
CA LEU A 331 -57.78 47.82 6.77
C LEU A 331 -58.08 48.87 5.71
N SER A 332 -58.40 48.48 4.46
CA SER A 332 -58.84 49.42 3.42
C SER A 332 -60.21 50.07 3.69
N ARG A 333 -60.94 49.57 4.71
CA ARG A 333 -62.22 50.13 5.16
C ARG A 333 -62.07 51.10 6.35
N HIS A 334 -60.87 51.25 6.92
CA HIS A 334 -60.64 52.05 8.13
C HIS A 334 -59.57 53.14 8.01
N SER A 335 -58.99 53.33 6.81
CA SER A 335 -57.98 54.38 6.57
C SER A 335 -58.45 55.49 5.62
N ILE A 336 -59.76 55.59 5.37
CA ILE A 336 -60.42 56.74 4.73
C ILE A 336 -61.03 57.61 5.83
N GLU A 337 -60.21 58.22 6.69
CA GLU A 337 -60.66 59.34 7.53
C GLU A 337 -59.56 60.11 8.29
N TRP A 338 -58.27 59.82 8.08
CA TRP A 338 -57.21 60.55 8.78
C TRP A 338 -56.21 61.23 7.84
N MET A 339 -56.43 62.55 7.73
CA MET A 339 -55.49 63.61 7.35
C MET A 339 -55.33 63.96 5.87
N LEU A 340 -56.34 64.68 5.41
CA LEU A 340 -56.16 65.94 4.70
C LEU A 340 -55.50 67.01 5.59
N GLN A 341 -54.79 67.95 4.96
CA GLN A 341 -54.16 69.21 5.45
C GLN A 341 -52.67 69.06 5.85
N GLN A 342 -51.69 69.73 5.23
CA GLN A 342 -51.69 71.05 4.58
C GLN A 342 -50.75 71.19 3.36
N VAL A 343 -51.19 72.11 2.50
CA VAL A 343 -50.59 72.75 1.31
C VAL A 343 -49.67 73.89 1.84
N ILE A 344 -48.50 74.28 1.27
CA ILE A 344 -48.29 75.23 0.15
C ILE A 344 -46.76 75.38 -0.10
N THR A 345 -46.45 75.50 -1.40
CA THR A 345 -45.22 75.73 -2.20
C THR A 345 -44.47 77.08 -1.95
N PRO A 346 -43.46 77.58 -2.74
CA PRO A 346 -42.81 77.10 -3.98
C PRO A 346 -41.25 77.27 -4.08
N ALA A 347 -40.74 76.88 -5.25
CA ALA A 347 -39.37 76.79 -5.78
C ALA A 347 -38.48 78.04 -5.77
N VAL A 348 -37.15 77.84 -5.78
CA VAL A 348 -36.14 78.48 -6.66
C VAL A 348 -34.87 77.60 -6.75
N SER A 349 -34.27 77.54 -7.95
CA SER A 349 -33.01 76.89 -8.37
C SER A 349 -31.73 77.63 -7.98
N HIS A 350 -30.61 76.93 -7.74
CA HIS A 350 -29.30 77.19 -8.38
C HIS A 350 -28.18 76.22 -7.93
N SER A 351 -27.62 75.52 -8.93
CA SER A 351 -26.21 75.28 -9.31
C SER A 351 -25.02 75.21 -8.31
N GLN A 352 -24.07 74.34 -8.70
CA GLN A 352 -22.60 74.30 -8.43
C GLN A 352 -22.16 73.67 -7.08
N SER A 353 -21.11 72.87 -6.96
CA SER A 353 -20.00 72.50 -7.86
C SER A 353 -19.37 71.18 -7.40
N CYS A 354 -18.88 70.42 -8.37
CA CYS A 354 -17.94 69.31 -8.24
C CYS A 354 -16.51 69.83 -7.95
N SER A 355 -15.70 69.06 -7.21
CA SER A 355 -14.24 69.12 -7.29
C SER A 355 -13.69 67.70 -7.52
N GLN A 356 -12.90 67.62 -8.59
CA GLN A 356 -12.25 66.44 -9.16
C GLN A 356 -10.97 66.10 -8.39
N ILE A 357 -10.59 64.81 -8.30
CA ILE A 357 -9.19 64.35 -8.47
C ILE A 357 -9.15 63.02 -9.26
N LYS A 358 -8.93 63.20 -10.56
CA LYS A 358 -8.04 62.52 -11.52
C LYS A 358 -7.85 60.98 -11.52
N SER A 359 -8.24 60.42 -12.66
CA SER A 359 -7.78 59.18 -13.26
C SER A 359 -6.26 59.16 -13.54
N SER A 360 -5.62 58.01 -13.32
CA SER A 360 -4.41 57.63 -14.03
C SER A 360 -4.44 56.15 -14.44
N HIS A 361 -4.05 55.95 -15.68
CA HIS A 361 -4.02 54.77 -16.55
C HIS A 361 -4.20 53.36 -15.98
N ALA A 362 -5.25 52.68 -16.45
CA ALA A 362 -5.35 51.23 -16.49
C ALA A 362 -4.32 50.68 -17.49
N THR A 363 -3.18 50.26 -16.97
CA THR A 363 -2.35 49.25 -17.62
C THR A 363 -3.04 47.91 -17.41
N ALA A 364 -3.16 47.12 -18.48
CA ALA A 364 -3.65 45.76 -18.40
C ALA A 364 -2.70 44.95 -17.52
N TYR A 365 -3.04 44.82 -16.24
CA TYR A 365 -2.51 43.75 -15.41
C TYR A 365 -3.11 42.48 -15.98
N GLU A 366 -2.30 41.70 -16.69
CA GLU A 366 -2.54 40.27 -16.83
C GLU A 366 -2.74 39.74 -15.41
N VAL A 367 -3.98 39.36 -15.11
CA VAL A 367 -4.31 38.54 -13.95
C VAL A 367 -3.59 37.21 -14.22
N SER A 368 -2.39 37.05 -13.66
CA SER A 368 -1.79 35.72 -13.58
C SER A 368 -2.69 34.93 -12.64
N THR A 369 -3.55 34.08 -13.19
CA THR A 369 -4.24 33.05 -12.41
C THR A 369 -3.17 32.27 -11.65
N SER A 370 -3.09 32.46 -10.33
CA SER A 370 -2.29 31.61 -9.45
C SER A 370 -2.77 30.19 -9.69
N ARG A 371 -1.89 29.31 -10.20
CA ARG A 371 -2.23 27.90 -10.34
C ARG A 371 -2.44 27.32 -8.95
N ASP A 372 -3.53 26.61 -8.74
CA ASP A 372 -3.81 25.96 -7.46
C ASP A 372 -2.77 24.87 -7.23
N VAL A 373 -2.01 24.95 -6.15
CA VAL A 373 -1.06 23.91 -5.75
C VAL A 373 -1.76 22.99 -4.75
N PRO A 374 -1.63 21.65 -4.86
CA PRO A 374 -2.18 20.72 -3.90
C PRO A 374 -1.81 21.09 -2.45
N GLU A 375 -2.79 21.04 -1.55
CA GLU A 375 -2.51 21.18 -0.12
C GLU A 375 -1.57 20.05 0.32
N GLY A 376 -0.57 20.37 1.14
CA GLY A 376 0.41 19.38 1.58
C GLY A 376 1.33 18.85 0.46
N TRP A 377 1.57 19.62 -0.61
CA TRP A 377 2.47 19.29 -1.73
C TRP A 377 3.79 18.59 -1.32
N PHE A 378 4.37 18.94 -0.17
CA PHE A 378 5.63 18.36 0.33
C PHE A 378 5.46 17.30 1.42
N THR A 379 4.28 17.12 2.00
CA THR A 379 4.10 16.40 3.26
C THR A 379 2.99 15.36 3.25
N ASP A 380 2.03 15.48 2.33
CA ASP A 380 0.83 14.65 2.32
C ASP A 380 1.08 13.29 1.62
N ALA A 381 0.75 12.20 2.34
CA ALA A 381 0.94 10.83 1.85
C ALA A 381 -0.01 10.46 0.69
N THR A 382 -1.20 11.06 0.61
CA THR A 382 -2.15 10.88 -0.48
C THR A 382 -1.69 11.59 -1.76
N VAL A 383 -1.09 12.79 -1.63
CA VAL A 383 -0.42 13.48 -2.74
C VAL A 383 0.76 12.63 -3.23
N PHE A 384 1.60 12.12 -2.32
CA PHE A 384 2.68 11.21 -2.71
C PHE A 384 2.16 9.95 -3.42
N ALA A 385 1.07 9.34 -2.94
CA ALA A 385 0.46 8.20 -3.61
C ALA A 385 -0.04 8.53 -5.02
N LEU A 386 -0.49 9.76 -5.26
CA LEU A 386 -0.84 10.26 -6.59
C LEU A 386 0.39 10.51 -7.46
N GLU A 387 1.47 11.11 -6.93
CA GLU A 387 2.76 11.26 -7.61
C GLU A 387 3.31 9.92 -8.09
N ARG A 388 3.20 8.87 -7.26
CA ARG A 388 3.54 7.48 -7.62
C ARG A 388 2.84 7.01 -8.90
N ARG A 389 1.57 7.35 -9.11
CA ARG A 389 0.78 6.91 -10.27
C ARG A 389 0.93 7.84 -11.46
N ALA A 390 0.95 9.16 -11.22
CA ALA A 390 0.98 10.17 -12.25
C ALA A 390 2.36 10.39 -12.88
N ILE A 391 3.43 10.29 -12.08
CA ILE A 391 4.80 10.64 -12.48
C ILE A 391 5.65 9.37 -12.57
N PHE A 392 5.84 8.69 -11.44
CA PHE A 392 6.85 7.62 -11.38
C PHE A 392 6.46 6.38 -12.18
N ALA A 393 5.17 6.05 -12.24
CA ALA A 393 4.72 4.91 -13.00
C ALA A 393 4.73 5.11 -14.53
N THR A 394 4.76 6.35 -15.01
CA THR A 394 4.52 6.70 -16.42
C THR A 394 5.72 7.32 -17.13
N THR A 395 6.73 7.77 -16.38
CA THR A 395 7.91 8.44 -16.93
C THR A 395 9.13 7.52 -17.00
N TRP A 396 10.02 7.79 -17.95
CA TRP A 396 11.32 7.12 -18.01
C TRP A 396 12.27 7.67 -16.96
N LEU A 397 12.84 6.77 -16.17
CA LEU A 397 13.77 7.07 -15.09
C LEU A 397 15.14 6.49 -15.42
N CYS A 398 16.17 7.33 -15.56
CA CYS A 398 17.55 6.88 -15.72
C CYS A 398 18.13 6.52 -14.35
N ILE A 399 18.38 5.24 -14.09
CA ILE A 399 18.64 4.77 -12.72
C ILE A 399 20.03 4.15 -12.51
N THR A 400 20.68 3.69 -13.58
CA THR A 400 21.98 3.02 -13.47
C THR A 400 22.72 2.99 -14.81
N HIS A 401 23.88 2.34 -14.83
CA HIS A 401 24.72 2.10 -16.00
C HIS A 401 25.00 0.61 -16.18
N THR A 402 25.16 0.17 -17.43
CA THR A 402 25.40 -1.25 -17.81
C THR A 402 26.65 -1.86 -17.18
N SER A 403 27.62 -1.04 -16.75
CA SER A 403 28.85 -1.48 -16.09
C SER A 403 28.64 -2.30 -14.80
N HIS A 404 27.45 -2.25 -14.21
CA HIS A 404 27.06 -3.11 -13.08
C HIS A 404 26.81 -4.56 -13.46
N PHE A 405 26.59 -4.84 -14.75
CA PHE A 405 26.17 -6.15 -15.25
C PHE A 405 27.27 -6.74 -16.13
N GLN A 406 28.17 -7.52 -15.52
CA GLN A 406 29.36 -8.03 -16.21
C GLN A 406 29.09 -9.36 -16.91
N ARG A 407 28.15 -10.15 -16.39
CA ARG A 407 27.87 -11.51 -16.85
C ARG A 407 26.37 -11.82 -16.84
N PRO A 408 25.92 -12.79 -17.65
CA PRO A 408 24.57 -13.31 -17.54
C PRO A 408 24.19 -13.74 -16.12
N GLY A 409 22.99 -13.38 -15.69
CA GLY A 409 22.48 -13.64 -14.36
C GLY A 409 22.78 -12.56 -13.34
N ASP A 410 23.73 -11.65 -13.59
CA ASP A 410 23.97 -10.49 -12.72
C ASP A 410 22.68 -9.66 -12.63
N TYR A 411 22.28 -9.32 -11.41
CA TYR A 411 21.07 -8.57 -11.14
C TYR A 411 21.25 -7.53 -10.03
N LEU A 412 20.48 -6.44 -10.14
CA LEU A 412 20.36 -5.38 -9.15
C LEU A 412 18.89 -5.19 -8.78
N THR A 413 18.60 -5.08 -7.49
CA THR A 413 17.25 -4.82 -6.98
C THR A 413 17.13 -3.35 -6.58
N PHE A 414 16.00 -2.73 -6.92
CA PHE A 414 15.69 -1.33 -6.69
C PHE A 414 14.30 -1.19 -6.06
N ASN A 415 14.09 -0.08 -5.35
CA ASN A 415 12.77 0.36 -4.93
C ASN A 415 12.68 1.87 -5.17
N ILE A 416 11.90 2.29 -6.17
CA ILE A 416 11.74 3.72 -6.51
C ILE A 416 10.28 4.07 -6.35
N SER A 417 9.99 5.03 -5.48
CA SER A 417 8.62 5.47 -5.19
C SER A 417 7.72 4.27 -4.91
N ASP A 418 8.20 3.36 -4.04
CA ASP A 418 7.47 2.18 -3.61
C ASP A 418 7.12 1.16 -4.72
N TYR A 419 7.78 1.23 -5.88
CA TYR A 419 7.76 0.16 -6.88
C TYR A 419 9.02 -0.70 -6.73
N PRO A 420 8.91 -1.92 -6.16
CA PRO A 420 10.04 -2.84 -6.05
C PRO A 420 10.23 -3.57 -7.38
N PHE A 421 11.47 -3.54 -7.90
CA PHE A 421 11.83 -4.22 -9.14
C PHE A 421 13.29 -4.67 -9.11
N PHE A 422 13.67 -5.50 -10.07
CA PHE A 422 15.06 -5.82 -10.30
C PHE A 422 15.38 -5.79 -11.80
N LEU A 423 16.62 -5.43 -12.10
CA LEU A 423 17.21 -5.55 -13.43
C LEU A 423 18.09 -6.78 -13.47
N ILE A 424 18.08 -7.54 -14.56
CA ILE A 424 18.86 -8.76 -14.74
C ILE A 424 19.43 -8.89 -16.14
N MET A 425 20.70 -9.27 -16.24
CA MET A 425 21.36 -9.55 -17.51
C MET A 425 21.00 -10.95 -18.01
N GLY A 426 20.38 -11.04 -19.20
CA GLY A 426 20.05 -12.32 -19.82
C GLY A 426 21.27 -13.08 -20.35
N LYS A 427 21.10 -14.38 -20.64
CA LYS A 427 22.10 -15.17 -21.39
C LYS A 427 22.38 -14.65 -22.79
N ASP A 428 21.42 -13.92 -23.36
CA ASP A 428 21.52 -13.23 -24.64
C ASP A 428 22.15 -11.84 -24.53
N LEU A 429 22.72 -11.49 -23.36
CA LEU A 429 23.31 -10.19 -23.06
C LEU A 429 22.33 -9.01 -23.23
N ILE A 430 21.03 -9.29 -23.13
CA ILE A 430 19.97 -8.28 -23.09
C ILE A 430 19.59 -8.04 -21.63
N LEU A 431 19.72 -6.80 -21.19
CA LEU A 431 19.27 -6.35 -19.88
C LEU A 431 17.74 -6.25 -19.85
N ARG A 432 17.12 -6.84 -18.83
CA ARG A 432 15.66 -6.85 -18.62
C ARG A 432 15.31 -6.40 -17.23
N GLY A 433 14.06 -6.02 -17.02
CA GLY A 433 13.55 -5.63 -15.72
C GLY A 433 12.22 -6.30 -15.40
N PHE A 434 12.01 -6.61 -14.13
CA PHE A 434 10.76 -7.18 -13.63
C PHE A 434 10.41 -6.58 -12.27
N HIS A 435 9.13 -6.37 -11.99
CA HIS A 435 8.69 -6.10 -10.62
C HIS A 435 9.10 -7.27 -9.71
N ASN A 436 9.57 -6.94 -8.51
CA ASN A 436 10.03 -7.92 -7.53
C ASN A 436 8.85 -8.47 -6.71
N VAL A 437 7.89 -9.05 -7.44
CA VAL A 437 6.59 -9.49 -6.94
C VAL A 437 6.29 -10.85 -7.57
N CYS A 438 6.22 -11.89 -6.73
CA CYS A 438 5.88 -13.23 -7.19
C CYS A 438 4.41 -13.29 -7.64
N ARG A 439 4.16 -13.93 -8.78
CA ARG A 439 2.82 -14.07 -9.37
C ARG A 439 1.86 -14.94 -8.58
N HIS A 440 2.36 -15.73 -7.64
CA HIS A 440 1.53 -16.65 -6.86
C HIS A 440 0.89 -15.99 -5.62
N ARG A 441 1.69 -15.32 -4.79
CA ARG A 441 1.25 -14.78 -3.48
C ARG A 441 1.95 -13.46 -3.10
N ALA A 442 2.22 -12.62 -4.10
CA ALA A 442 2.83 -11.30 -4.01
C ALA A 442 4.21 -11.19 -3.32
N TYR A 443 4.78 -12.23 -2.73
CA TYR A 443 6.07 -12.17 -2.02
C TYR A 443 7.25 -11.80 -2.94
N SER A 444 8.33 -11.25 -2.37
CA SER A 444 9.52 -10.88 -3.14
C SER A 444 10.25 -12.08 -3.75
N VAL A 445 10.69 -11.94 -5.00
CA VAL A 445 11.43 -12.97 -5.74
C VAL A 445 12.93 -12.92 -5.39
N THR A 446 13.50 -11.72 -5.36
CA THR A 446 14.88 -11.47 -4.92
C THR A 446 14.87 -10.74 -3.58
N ARG A 447 15.81 -11.09 -2.69
CA ARG A 447 15.99 -10.40 -1.39
C ARG A 447 17.30 -9.63 -1.29
N LYS A 448 18.28 -9.97 -2.12
CA LYS A 448 19.59 -9.30 -2.11
C LYS A 448 19.56 -8.06 -3.02
N PRO A 449 20.18 -6.94 -2.61
CA PRO A 449 20.30 -5.76 -3.45
C PRO A 449 21.13 -6.04 -4.71
N ILE A 450 22.14 -6.91 -4.60
CA ILE A 450 23.02 -7.32 -5.70
C ILE A 450 23.17 -8.85 -5.66
N GLY A 451 23.17 -9.49 -6.82
CA GLY A 451 23.48 -10.91 -6.91
C GLY A 451 23.70 -11.38 -8.35
N SER A 452 23.93 -12.68 -8.50
CA SER A 452 24.06 -13.32 -9.81
C SER A 452 23.40 -14.69 -9.78
N SER A 453 22.37 -14.89 -10.60
CA SER A 453 21.72 -16.19 -10.77
C SER A 453 20.96 -16.25 -12.08
N LEU A 454 20.99 -17.42 -12.74
CA LEU A 454 20.22 -17.67 -13.95
C LEU A 454 18.77 -18.10 -13.67
N VAL A 455 18.46 -18.45 -12.42
CA VAL A 455 17.13 -18.84 -11.95
C VAL A 455 16.85 -18.16 -10.61
N LEU A 456 15.74 -17.43 -10.53
CA LEU A 456 15.32 -16.69 -9.34
C LEU A 456 14.11 -17.37 -8.71
N GLY A 457 14.25 -17.88 -7.48
CA GLY A 457 13.22 -18.61 -6.77
C GLY A 457 12.58 -17.81 -5.63
N CYS A 458 11.26 -17.72 -5.64
CA CYS A 458 10.48 -17.17 -4.52
C CYS A 458 10.65 -18.05 -3.28
N ARG A 459 10.95 -17.45 -2.13
CA ARG A 459 11.15 -18.17 -0.86
C ARG A 459 9.86 -18.51 -0.13
N TYR A 460 8.72 -18.01 -0.59
CA TYR A 460 7.43 -18.40 -0.04
C TYR A 460 7.03 -19.80 -0.55
N HIS A 461 6.84 -19.98 -1.86
CA HIS A 461 6.31 -21.23 -2.43
C HIS A 461 7.22 -21.91 -3.46
N GLY A 462 8.47 -21.45 -3.61
CA GLY A 462 9.44 -22.06 -4.52
C GLY A 462 9.19 -21.83 -6.02
N TRP A 463 8.23 -20.97 -6.39
CA TRP A 463 8.04 -20.57 -7.79
C TRP A 463 9.31 -19.92 -8.33
N SER A 464 9.81 -20.44 -9.45
CA SER A 464 11.12 -20.08 -9.98
C SER A 464 11.05 -19.55 -11.40
N TYR A 465 11.78 -18.47 -11.67
CA TYR A 465 11.75 -17.74 -12.94
C TYR A 465 13.14 -17.69 -13.57
N ASP A 466 13.22 -17.74 -14.90
CA ASP A 466 14.48 -17.55 -15.62
C ASP A 466 14.82 -16.07 -15.84
N THR A 467 15.97 -15.79 -16.45
CA THR A 467 16.41 -14.41 -16.78
C THR A 467 15.52 -13.69 -17.80
N LYS A 468 14.54 -14.37 -18.42
CA LYS A 468 13.52 -13.77 -19.29
C LYS A 468 12.19 -13.56 -18.54
N GLY A 469 12.16 -13.81 -17.23
CA GLY A 469 10.98 -13.69 -16.38
C GLY A 469 9.99 -14.83 -16.55
N ARG A 470 10.34 -15.89 -17.29
CA ARG A 470 9.42 -17.00 -17.55
C ARG A 470 9.34 -17.93 -16.36
N LEU A 471 8.13 -18.37 -16.01
CA LEU A 471 7.94 -19.34 -14.94
C LEU A 471 8.49 -20.71 -15.38
N THR A 472 9.58 -21.15 -14.73
CA THR A 472 10.27 -22.41 -15.05
C THR A 472 9.87 -23.56 -14.14
N LYS A 473 9.49 -23.25 -12.89
CA LYS A 473 9.08 -24.24 -11.89
C LYS A 473 7.96 -23.66 -11.02
N ALA A 474 6.89 -24.43 -10.85
CA ALA A 474 5.79 -24.14 -9.95
C ALA A 474 5.49 -25.42 -9.15
N PRO A 475 6.15 -25.61 -7.98
CA PRO A 475 6.01 -26.83 -7.19
C PRO A 475 4.55 -27.18 -6.94
N LYS A 476 4.18 -28.46 -7.13
CA LYS A 476 2.81 -29.00 -6.98
C LYS A 476 1.77 -28.53 -8.02
N PHE A 477 2.16 -27.74 -9.02
CA PHE A 477 1.28 -27.36 -10.14
C PHE A 477 1.49 -28.18 -11.40
N ASP A 478 2.56 -28.98 -11.46
CA ASP A 478 2.99 -29.69 -12.69
C ASP A 478 1.93 -30.66 -13.23
N ASP A 479 1.14 -31.28 -12.35
CA ASP A 479 0.12 -32.28 -12.69
C ASP A 479 -1.29 -31.68 -12.85
N ILE A 480 -1.45 -30.35 -12.78
CA ILE A 480 -2.76 -29.68 -12.90
C ILE A 480 -3.03 -29.34 -14.37
N PRO A 481 -3.99 -30.01 -15.05
CA PRO A 481 -4.14 -29.88 -16.50
C PRO A 481 -4.55 -28.47 -16.98
N SER A 482 -5.25 -27.71 -16.14
CA SER A 482 -5.71 -26.34 -16.44
C SER A 482 -4.67 -25.26 -16.12
N PHE A 483 -3.53 -25.62 -15.51
CA PHE A 483 -2.48 -24.68 -15.17
C PHE A 483 -1.53 -24.46 -16.35
N LYS A 484 -1.35 -23.19 -16.73
CA LYS A 484 -0.40 -22.79 -17.77
C LYS A 484 0.66 -21.87 -17.19
N ARG A 485 1.93 -22.25 -17.35
CA ARG A 485 3.06 -21.51 -16.78
C ARG A 485 3.23 -20.14 -17.44
N GLU A 486 2.92 -20.05 -18.72
CA GLU A 486 3.11 -18.87 -19.57
C GLU A 486 2.20 -17.70 -19.15
N GLU A 487 1.03 -18.01 -18.58
CA GLU A 487 0.08 -17.02 -18.04
C GLU A 487 0.57 -16.43 -16.69
N ASN A 488 1.67 -16.98 -16.14
CA ASN A 488 2.19 -16.72 -14.80
C ASN A 488 3.67 -16.25 -14.81
N ASN A 489 4.14 -15.65 -15.91
CA ASN A 489 5.45 -15.02 -15.99
C ASN A 489 5.54 -13.77 -15.10
N LEU A 490 6.75 -13.35 -14.70
CA LEU A 490 6.94 -12.13 -13.91
C LEU A 490 6.38 -10.89 -14.62
N TYR A 491 5.94 -9.92 -13.83
CA TYR A 491 5.52 -8.62 -14.35
C TYR A 491 6.73 -7.85 -14.88
N GLN A 492 6.96 -7.91 -16.18
CA GLN A 492 8.01 -7.17 -16.88
C GLN A 492 7.83 -5.64 -16.75
N ILE A 493 8.93 -4.92 -16.59
CA ILE A 493 8.95 -3.46 -16.71
C ILE A 493 9.70 -3.07 -17.99
N TRP A 494 9.44 -1.87 -18.49
CA TRP A 494 10.17 -1.36 -19.64
C TRP A 494 11.58 -1.02 -19.24
N VAL A 495 12.55 -1.51 -20.03
CA VAL A 495 13.96 -1.23 -19.86
C VAL A 495 14.54 -0.79 -21.18
N LYS A 496 15.20 0.36 -21.19
CA LYS A 496 15.95 0.86 -22.33
C LYS A 496 17.40 1.08 -21.93
N THR A 497 18.30 0.54 -22.73
CA THR A 497 19.74 0.85 -22.65
C THR A 497 20.12 1.68 -23.85
N ASP A 498 20.75 2.84 -23.62
CA ASP A 498 21.26 3.67 -24.70
C ASP A 498 22.65 3.20 -25.19
N GLY A 499 23.17 3.80 -26.26
CA GLY A 499 24.47 3.43 -26.82
C GLY A 499 25.66 3.70 -25.89
N ASN A 500 25.49 4.60 -24.91
CA ASN A 500 26.51 4.93 -23.91
C ASN A 500 26.40 4.08 -22.65
N GLY A 501 25.47 3.12 -22.61
CA GLY A 501 25.31 2.19 -21.50
C GLY A 501 24.42 2.70 -20.36
N PHE A 502 23.72 3.83 -20.51
CA PHE A 502 22.76 4.29 -19.51
C PHE A 502 21.48 3.48 -19.54
N VAL A 503 20.96 3.14 -18.36
CA VAL A 503 19.78 2.27 -18.21
C VAL A 503 18.60 3.06 -17.68
N PHE A 504 17.54 3.07 -18.47
CA PHE A 504 16.26 3.69 -18.18
C PHE A 504 15.21 2.63 -17.88
N VAL A 505 14.30 2.95 -16.96
CA VAL A 505 13.13 2.13 -16.63
C VAL A 505 11.83 2.91 -16.71
N ASN A 506 10.75 2.22 -17.05
CA ASN A 506 9.38 2.75 -17.00
C ASN A 506 8.44 1.62 -16.54
N PHE A 507 7.50 1.93 -15.64
CA PHE A 507 6.62 0.93 -15.02
C PHE A 507 5.28 0.77 -15.72
N GLN A 508 4.94 1.59 -16.72
CA GLN A 508 3.64 1.54 -17.38
C GLN A 508 3.38 0.14 -17.96
N GLY A 509 2.27 -0.46 -17.55
CA GLY A 509 1.94 -1.86 -17.80
C GLY A 509 1.30 -2.15 -19.16
N ASP A 510 1.26 -1.18 -20.06
CA ASP A 510 0.77 -1.32 -21.44
C ASP A 510 1.88 -1.13 -22.49
N TRP A 511 1.57 -1.43 -23.75
CA TRP A 511 2.51 -1.44 -24.89
C TRP A 511 2.67 -0.07 -25.59
N SER A 512 2.16 1.02 -25.00
CA SER A 512 2.14 2.34 -25.64
C SER A 512 3.38 3.20 -25.36
N VAL A 513 4.31 2.72 -24.53
CA VAL A 513 5.48 3.47 -24.09
C VAL A 513 6.46 3.72 -25.25
N GLN A 514 6.70 4.99 -25.56
CA GLN A 514 7.73 5.40 -26.53
C GLN A 514 9.12 5.39 -25.88
N ASP A 515 10.19 5.19 -26.66
CA ASP A 515 11.57 5.27 -26.17
C ASP A 515 11.90 6.66 -25.56
N PRO A 516 12.77 6.74 -24.53
CA PRO A 516 13.18 8.01 -23.95
C PRO A 516 14.04 8.83 -24.92
N ASP A 517 13.89 10.16 -24.88
CA ASP A 517 14.78 11.07 -25.62
C ASP A 517 16.14 11.17 -24.93
N THR A 518 17.17 10.57 -25.54
CA THR A 518 18.54 10.54 -25.01
C THR A 518 19.49 11.50 -25.72
N ARG A 519 19.00 12.40 -26.60
CA ARG A 519 19.88 13.28 -27.40
C ARG A 519 20.81 14.15 -26.55
N GLY A 520 20.24 14.83 -25.55
CA GLY A 520 21.02 15.67 -24.62
C GLY A 520 22.01 14.85 -23.77
N LEU A 521 21.60 13.66 -23.33
CA LEU A 521 22.46 12.74 -22.58
C LEU A 521 23.61 12.21 -23.43
N THR A 522 23.34 11.88 -24.69
CA THR A 522 24.35 11.41 -25.66
C THR A 522 25.39 12.50 -25.92
N GLN A 523 24.95 13.75 -26.08
CA GLN A 523 25.88 14.88 -26.25
C GLN A 523 26.78 15.07 -25.02
N PHE A 524 26.21 14.96 -23.82
CA PHE A 524 26.96 14.99 -22.57
C PHE A 524 27.97 13.84 -22.50
N ALA A 525 27.53 12.61 -22.73
CA ALA A 525 28.38 11.42 -22.69
C ALA A 525 29.59 11.53 -23.62
N ASN A 526 29.35 11.94 -24.87
CA ASN A 526 30.40 12.15 -25.87
C ASN A 526 31.41 13.23 -25.44
N SER A 527 30.96 14.28 -24.75
CA SER A 527 31.84 15.38 -24.29
C SER A 527 32.81 14.94 -23.20
N PHE A 528 32.50 13.87 -22.47
CA PHE A 528 33.27 13.36 -21.33
C PHE A 528 33.74 11.91 -21.51
N ASN A 529 33.72 11.39 -22.76
CA ASN A 529 34.11 10.03 -23.11
C ASN A 529 33.37 8.92 -22.33
N ILE A 530 32.14 9.18 -21.90
CA ILE A 530 31.32 8.20 -21.21
C ILE A 530 30.73 7.25 -22.25
N SER A 531 30.89 5.95 -22.02
CA SER A 531 30.38 4.91 -22.92
C SER A 531 30.04 3.63 -22.15
N SER A 532 29.50 2.64 -22.84
CA SER A 532 29.22 1.32 -22.27
C SER A 532 30.47 0.60 -21.74
N ALA A 533 31.67 1.03 -22.16
CA ALA A 533 32.95 0.53 -21.64
C ALA A 533 33.37 1.17 -20.30
N SER A 534 32.65 2.19 -19.82
CA SER A 534 32.88 2.79 -18.50
C SER A 534 32.80 1.74 -17.40
N SER A 535 33.48 1.96 -16.28
CA SER A 535 33.45 1.04 -15.15
C SER A 535 33.06 1.73 -13.85
N MET A 536 32.34 1.00 -13.00
CA MET A 536 31.96 1.46 -11.68
C MET A 536 33.19 1.48 -10.76
N VAL A 537 33.35 2.59 -10.03
CA VAL A 537 34.40 2.76 -9.02
C VAL A 537 33.84 2.42 -7.64
N GLU A 538 32.86 3.18 -7.18
CA GLU A 538 32.25 3.09 -5.84
C GLU A 538 30.81 3.59 -5.87
N PHE A 539 29.99 3.24 -4.88
CA PHE A 539 28.68 3.84 -4.68
C PHE A 539 28.40 4.11 -3.21
N TRP A 540 27.62 5.15 -2.95
CA TRP A 540 27.12 5.53 -1.63
C TRP A 540 25.62 5.69 -1.69
N GLN A 541 24.94 5.29 -0.62
CA GLN A 541 23.50 5.46 -0.46
C GLN A 541 23.18 5.87 0.97
N ALA A 542 22.33 6.87 1.13
CA ALA A 542 21.87 7.34 2.42
C ALA A 542 20.38 7.68 2.36
N GLU A 543 19.67 7.52 3.48
CA GLU A 543 18.31 8.02 3.65
C GLU A 543 18.33 9.38 4.34
N GLY A 544 17.39 10.25 4.00
CA GLY A 544 17.18 11.53 4.66
C GLY A 544 15.70 11.87 4.77
N ASP A 545 15.41 12.77 5.70
CA ASP A 545 14.06 13.26 5.96
C ASP A 545 13.84 14.51 5.13
N PHE A 546 13.74 14.33 3.81
CA PHE A 546 13.42 15.37 2.84
C PHE A 546 12.53 14.86 1.71
N ASN A 547 11.68 15.75 1.18
CA ASN A 547 10.85 15.48 0.00
C ASN A 547 11.71 15.45 -1.27
N TRP A 548 11.45 14.46 -2.13
CA TRP A 548 12.21 14.23 -3.36
C TRP A 548 12.18 15.41 -4.34
N LYS A 549 11.17 16.28 -4.29
CA LYS A 549 11.06 17.45 -5.17
C LYS A 549 12.15 18.50 -4.91
N PHE A 550 12.87 18.43 -3.79
CA PHE A 550 14.07 19.24 -3.55
C PHE A 550 15.29 18.79 -4.36
N ALA A 551 15.22 17.63 -5.02
CA ALA A 551 16.29 17.11 -5.87
C ALA A 551 16.68 18.08 -6.99
N SER A 552 15.75 18.90 -7.51
CA SER A 552 16.06 19.93 -8.52
C SER A 552 17.20 20.84 -8.09
N SER A 553 17.30 21.12 -6.80
CA SER A 553 18.36 21.99 -6.27
C SER A 553 19.75 21.35 -6.30
N LEU A 554 19.86 20.02 -6.22
CA LEU A 554 21.13 19.32 -6.49
C LEU A 554 21.52 19.48 -7.95
N PHE A 555 20.53 19.35 -8.82
CA PHE A 555 20.71 19.35 -10.26
C PHE A 555 21.13 20.75 -10.74
N GLU A 556 20.52 21.80 -10.20
CA GLU A 556 20.81 23.20 -10.53
C GLU A 556 22.06 23.75 -9.83
N ALA A 557 22.33 23.40 -8.56
CA ALA A 557 23.51 23.89 -7.83
C ALA A 557 24.83 23.34 -8.36
N SER A 558 24.80 22.18 -9.03
CA SER A 558 25.98 21.51 -9.56
C SER A 558 26.67 22.28 -10.70
N ASP A 559 25.97 23.18 -11.38
CA ASP A 559 26.52 24.00 -12.47
C ASP A 559 27.40 25.17 -11.98
N ASN A 560 27.21 25.63 -10.75
CA ASN A 560 27.87 26.83 -10.22
C ASN A 560 28.90 26.55 -9.11
N ARG A 561 29.05 25.29 -8.64
CA ARG A 561 30.08 24.93 -7.65
C ARG A 561 31.39 24.53 -8.35
N PRO A 562 32.49 25.30 -8.21
CA PRO A 562 33.81 24.82 -8.63
C PRO A 562 34.20 23.60 -7.79
N PHE A 563 34.72 22.55 -8.43
CA PHE A 563 35.20 21.37 -7.73
C PHE A 563 36.41 21.74 -6.86
N ILE A 564 36.41 21.29 -5.59
CA ILE A 564 37.53 21.49 -4.66
C ILE A 564 38.62 20.51 -5.09
N GLY A 565 39.74 21.02 -5.61
CA GLY A 565 40.93 20.21 -5.90
C GLY A 565 41.28 20.11 -7.39
N HIS A 566 42.46 20.61 -7.73
CA HIS A 566 43.16 20.47 -9.02
C HIS A 566 42.55 21.11 -10.27
N GLY A 567 42.52 22.45 -10.29
CA GLY A 567 42.96 23.14 -11.51
C GLY A 567 44.50 23.17 -11.53
N PRO A 568 45.19 22.92 -12.66
CA PRO A 568 46.58 23.38 -12.78
C PRO A 568 46.58 24.89 -12.50
N LYS A 569 47.66 25.42 -11.90
CA LYS A 569 47.87 26.88 -11.83
C LYS A 569 47.97 27.41 -13.26
N ALA A 570 46.82 27.63 -13.90
CA ALA A 570 46.74 28.08 -15.27
C ALA A 570 47.35 29.47 -15.31
N SER A 571 48.40 29.65 -16.12
CA SER A 571 49.01 30.97 -16.30
C SER A 571 47.94 31.95 -16.80
N LEU A 572 48.13 33.24 -16.55
CA LEU A 572 47.20 34.30 -16.96
C LEU A 572 46.80 34.18 -18.45
N PHE A 573 47.73 33.70 -19.30
CA PHE A 573 47.50 33.47 -20.72
C PHE A 573 46.54 32.30 -21.02
N ALA A 574 46.56 31.22 -20.23
CA ALA A 574 45.61 30.11 -20.40
C ALA A 574 44.17 30.55 -20.11
N ARG A 575 43.96 31.44 -19.13
CA ARG A 575 42.62 31.99 -18.83
C ARG A 575 42.01 32.80 -19.99
N LEU A 576 42.84 33.46 -20.81
CA LEU A 576 42.38 34.22 -21.99
C LEU A 576 41.97 33.33 -23.16
N PHE A 577 42.60 32.15 -23.33
CA PHE A 577 42.22 31.18 -24.37
C PHE A 577 41.11 30.20 -23.94
N TRP A 578 40.88 30.04 -22.64
CA TRP A 578 39.78 29.25 -22.06
C TRP A 578 38.42 29.97 -22.09
N ALA A 579 38.32 31.11 -22.76
CA ALA A 579 37.05 31.75 -23.13
C ALA A 579 36.27 31.00 -24.24
N ARG A 580 36.66 29.75 -24.57
CA ARG A 580 35.82 28.81 -25.32
C ARG A 580 34.88 28.11 -24.34
N LYS A 581 33.56 28.21 -24.59
CA LYS A 581 32.48 27.58 -23.83
C LYS A 581 32.88 26.18 -23.35
N THR A 582 33.22 26.02 -22.07
CA THR A 582 33.41 24.71 -21.46
C THR A 582 32.09 23.95 -21.54
N PRO A 583 32.08 22.68 -21.96
CA PRO A 583 30.85 21.87 -21.96
C PRO A 583 30.21 21.90 -20.58
N ARG A 584 28.87 21.97 -20.53
CA ARG A 584 28.14 21.88 -19.25
C ARG A 584 28.49 20.54 -18.62
N ALA A 585 29.09 20.56 -17.43
CA ALA A 585 29.58 19.37 -16.75
C ALA A 585 28.46 18.56 -16.06
N THR A 586 27.20 18.88 -16.36
CA THR A 586 26.02 18.32 -15.73
C THR A 586 24.98 17.94 -16.80
N CYS A 587 24.20 16.90 -16.53
CA CYS A 587 23.08 16.48 -17.36
C CYS A 587 21.98 15.88 -16.49
N GLN A 588 20.72 16.22 -16.74
CA GLN A 588 19.57 15.68 -16.03
C GLN A 588 18.73 14.81 -16.98
N PRO A 589 18.94 13.47 -17.01
CA PRO A 589 18.22 12.60 -17.94
C PRO A 589 16.83 12.19 -17.46
N SER A 590 16.45 12.45 -16.20
CA SER A 590 15.09 12.21 -15.69
C SER A 590 14.79 13.08 -14.46
N SER A 591 13.54 13.06 -13.99
CA SER A 591 13.10 13.86 -12.84
C SER A 591 13.81 13.56 -11.52
N ILE A 592 14.46 12.39 -11.41
CA ILE A 592 15.11 11.94 -10.18
C ILE A 592 16.61 11.73 -10.29
N SER A 593 17.20 11.98 -11.46
CA SER A 593 18.59 11.61 -11.73
C SER A 593 19.35 12.77 -12.33
N ALA A 594 20.58 12.98 -11.87
CA ALA A 594 21.55 13.86 -12.52
C ALA A 594 22.92 13.20 -12.65
N LEU A 595 23.60 13.53 -13.73
CA LEU A 595 24.97 13.15 -14.00
C LEU A 595 25.87 14.36 -13.86
N ARG A 596 27.06 14.14 -13.34
CA ARG A 596 28.11 15.14 -13.27
C ARG A 596 29.44 14.53 -13.69
N ALA A 597 30.12 15.15 -14.63
CA ALA A 597 31.50 14.81 -14.98
C ALA A 597 32.45 15.69 -14.16
N ILE A 598 33.62 15.15 -13.80
CA ILE A 598 34.66 15.88 -13.05
C ILE A 598 35.69 16.40 -14.07
N PRO A 599 35.69 17.70 -14.40
CA PRO A 599 36.53 18.24 -15.46
C PRO A 599 38.03 17.98 -15.23
N GLY A 600 38.74 17.60 -16.29
CA GLY A 600 40.17 17.29 -16.22
C GLY A 600 40.50 15.88 -15.72
N THR A 601 39.48 15.06 -15.45
CA THR A 601 39.63 13.66 -15.03
C THR A 601 38.82 12.73 -15.95
N ASP A 602 38.94 11.43 -15.75
CA ASP A 602 38.13 10.40 -16.39
C ASP A 602 36.88 10.03 -15.57
N LEU A 603 36.67 10.69 -14.41
CA LEU A 603 35.62 10.38 -13.45
C LEU A 603 34.33 11.16 -13.72
N TRP A 604 33.22 10.49 -13.42
CA TRP A 604 31.88 11.05 -13.45
C TRP A 604 31.00 10.29 -12.47
N PHE A 605 29.93 10.91 -11.98
CA PHE A 605 28.99 10.23 -11.10
C PHE A 605 27.55 10.47 -11.53
N MET A 606 26.69 9.51 -11.19
CA MET A 606 25.24 9.62 -11.29
C MET A 606 24.67 9.70 -9.88
N THR A 607 23.87 10.72 -9.63
CA THR A 607 23.05 10.84 -8.41
C THR A 607 21.61 10.52 -8.75
N VAL A 608 20.99 9.61 -8.01
CA VAL A 608 19.57 9.23 -8.12
C VAL A 608 18.90 9.48 -6.77
N VAL A 609 17.80 10.23 -6.77
CA VAL A 609 16.96 10.45 -5.59
C VAL A 609 15.78 9.48 -5.65
N GLU A 610 15.64 8.62 -4.64
CA GLU A 610 14.62 7.58 -4.56
C GLU A 610 13.58 7.99 -3.50
N PRO A 611 12.37 8.40 -3.92
CA PRO A 611 11.34 8.77 -2.96
C PRO A 611 10.90 7.54 -2.15
N LEU A 612 10.88 7.67 -0.83
CA LEU A 612 10.45 6.61 0.10
C LEU A 612 9.07 6.89 0.69
N SER A 613 8.75 8.16 0.93
CA SER A 613 7.45 8.64 1.39
C SER A 613 7.26 10.10 0.98
N ALA A 614 6.17 10.74 1.43
CA ALA A 614 5.96 12.16 1.22
C ALA A 614 7.09 13.03 1.81
N THR A 615 7.71 12.63 2.91
CA THR A 615 8.72 13.46 3.61
C THR A 615 10.09 12.81 3.72
N ARG A 616 10.27 11.60 3.17
CA ARG A 616 11.54 10.85 3.24
C ARG A 616 11.97 10.39 1.88
N SER A 617 13.25 10.52 1.59
CA SER A 617 13.87 10.08 0.34
C SER A 617 15.23 9.44 0.62
N SER A 618 15.66 8.52 -0.25
CA SER A 618 17.05 8.08 -0.30
C SER A 618 17.78 8.79 -1.42
N ILE A 619 19.07 9.04 -1.24
CA ILE A 619 19.97 9.52 -2.29
C ILE A 619 21.03 8.46 -2.52
N ARG A 620 21.19 8.04 -3.79
CA ARG A 620 22.26 7.16 -4.23
C ARG A 620 23.18 7.91 -5.16
N ARG A 621 24.49 7.89 -4.87
CA ARG A 621 25.52 8.40 -5.79
C ARG A 621 26.44 7.27 -6.19
N THR A 622 26.54 7.01 -7.48
CA THR A 622 27.49 6.03 -8.03
C THR A 622 28.57 6.75 -8.81
N LEU A 623 29.82 6.52 -8.43
CA LEU A 623 31.01 7.03 -9.09
C LEU A 623 31.50 6.03 -10.14
N TYR A 624 31.84 6.55 -11.30
CA TYR A 624 32.29 5.81 -12.47
C TYR A 624 33.56 6.43 -13.03
N THR A 625 34.31 5.64 -13.77
CA THR A 625 35.36 6.11 -14.69
C THR A 625 34.95 5.78 -16.13
N SER A 626 35.29 6.66 -17.06
CA SER A 626 35.21 6.39 -18.51
C SER A 626 36.19 5.31 -18.99
N GLN A 627 37.15 4.90 -18.14
CA GLN A 627 38.07 3.81 -18.44
C GLN A 627 37.45 2.44 -18.17
N PRO A 628 37.89 1.41 -18.94
CA PRO A 628 37.49 0.03 -18.67
C PRO A 628 38.06 -0.48 -17.34
N ALA A 629 37.37 -1.46 -16.75
CA ALA A 629 37.71 -2.01 -15.43
C ALA A 629 39.16 -2.55 -15.31
N SER A 630 39.80 -2.90 -16.43
CA SER A 630 41.18 -3.43 -16.48
C SER A 630 42.27 -2.37 -16.24
N LYS A 631 41.95 -1.07 -16.19
CA LYS A 631 42.92 0.04 -16.05
C LYS A 631 42.69 0.90 -14.79
N LYS A 632 42.22 0.30 -13.69
CA LYS A 632 41.91 1.02 -12.43
C LYS A 632 43.17 1.54 -11.73
N ALA A 633 43.58 2.76 -12.06
CA ALA A 633 44.30 3.64 -11.15
C ALA A 633 43.41 4.86 -10.93
N THR A 634 42.79 4.97 -9.76
CA THR A 634 41.90 6.09 -9.41
C THR A 634 42.48 6.82 -8.20
N ASP A 635 42.48 8.14 -8.25
CA ASP A 635 42.99 8.98 -7.17
C ASP A 635 42.07 8.86 -5.94
N GLN A 636 42.55 8.22 -4.87
CA GLN A 636 41.76 8.00 -3.65
C GLN A 636 41.30 9.31 -3.02
N LYS A 637 42.12 10.37 -3.09
CA LYS A 637 41.76 11.68 -2.54
C LYS A 637 40.55 12.26 -3.27
N LEU A 638 40.53 12.11 -4.59
CA LEU A 638 39.41 12.57 -5.40
C LEU A 638 38.12 11.80 -5.09
N ILE A 639 38.22 10.50 -4.81
CA ILE A 639 37.08 9.68 -4.37
C ILE A 639 36.55 10.21 -3.03
N ASP A 640 37.45 10.49 -2.08
CA ASP A 640 37.09 11.03 -0.76
C ASP A 640 36.43 12.42 -0.89
N ASP A 641 36.96 13.31 -1.73
CA ASP A 641 36.36 14.64 -1.99
C ASP A 641 34.93 14.54 -2.56
N VAL A 642 34.66 13.55 -3.44
CA VAL A 642 33.31 13.29 -3.99
C VAL A 642 32.36 12.74 -2.94
N ARG A 643 32.86 11.94 -2.00
CA ARG A 643 32.09 11.40 -0.87
C ARG A 643 31.71 12.53 0.10
N ASP A 644 32.64 13.44 0.40
CA ASP A 644 32.35 14.60 1.24
C ASP A 644 31.29 15.53 0.61
N ASP A 645 31.36 15.74 -0.72
CA ASP A 645 30.31 16.49 -1.45
C ASP A 645 28.95 15.78 -1.40
N PHE A 646 28.91 14.45 -1.40
CA PHE A 646 27.68 13.67 -1.22
C PHE A 646 27.06 13.88 0.16
N GLU A 647 27.86 13.85 1.21
CA GLU A 647 27.39 14.10 2.58
C GLU A 647 26.89 15.54 2.76
N ALA A 648 27.59 16.52 2.18
CA ALA A 648 27.18 17.93 2.20
C ALA A 648 25.85 18.16 1.47
N ASP A 649 25.64 17.50 0.33
CA ASP A 649 24.38 17.57 -0.41
C ASP A 649 23.22 16.96 0.40
N LEU A 650 23.43 15.83 1.07
CA LEU A 650 22.43 15.23 1.96
C LEU A 650 22.04 16.18 3.10
N GLN A 651 23.03 16.79 3.76
CA GLN A 651 22.79 17.77 4.82
C GLN A 651 22.02 18.99 4.30
N SER A 652 22.34 19.47 3.10
CA SER A 652 21.64 20.60 2.49
C SER A 652 20.16 20.31 2.23
N LEU A 653 19.83 19.12 1.74
CA LEU A 653 18.44 18.70 1.49
C LEU A 653 17.63 18.58 2.78
N ASN A 654 18.20 17.95 3.81
CA ASN A 654 17.58 17.87 5.13
C ASN A 654 17.32 19.28 5.70
N HIS A 655 18.29 20.18 5.56
CA HIS A 655 18.14 21.55 6.03
C HIS A 655 16.99 22.29 5.31
N LYS A 656 16.84 22.11 3.99
CA LYS A 656 15.73 22.69 3.22
C LYS A 656 14.37 22.17 3.67
N GLN A 657 14.25 20.87 3.96
CA GLN A 657 13.02 20.32 4.52
C GLN A 657 12.69 20.98 5.85
N THR A 658 13.66 21.11 6.76
CA THR A 658 13.46 21.77 8.06
C THR A 658 13.03 23.23 7.93
N GLN A 659 13.64 23.97 7.00
CA GLN A 659 13.23 25.35 6.71
C GLN A 659 11.78 25.42 6.21
N LEU A 660 11.38 24.54 5.28
CA LEU A 660 10.00 24.48 4.77
C LEU A 660 9.01 24.16 5.90
N THR A 661 9.31 23.16 6.73
CA THR A 661 8.47 22.83 7.90
C THR A 661 8.32 24.02 8.85
N THR A 662 9.38 24.81 9.03
CA THR A 662 9.35 26.00 9.89
C THR A 662 8.51 27.12 9.27
N LEU A 663 8.65 27.37 7.96
CA LEU A 663 7.89 28.38 7.23
C LEU A 663 6.40 28.05 7.16
N LEU A 664 6.01 26.77 6.98
CA LEU A 664 4.61 26.35 7.01
C LEU A 664 3.94 26.55 8.38
N THR A 665 4.72 26.57 9.47
CA THR A 665 4.20 26.90 10.82
C THR A 665 4.06 28.40 11.10
N SER A 666 4.64 29.25 10.24
CA SER A 666 4.49 30.70 10.30
C SER A 666 3.56 31.16 9.16
N THR A 667 2.39 31.70 9.47
CA THR A 667 1.42 32.19 8.48
C THR A 667 2.00 33.33 7.62
N ALA A 668 2.64 33.01 6.49
CA ALA A 668 2.79 33.84 5.28
C ALA A 668 3.81 33.19 4.34
N GLY A 669 3.41 32.89 3.10
CA GLY A 669 4.37 32.60 2.03
C GLY A 669 3.71 31.95 0.82
N ASP A 670 3.32 32.78 -0.16
CA ASP A 670 3.11 32.33 -1.54
C ASP A 670 4.47 31.94 -2.11
N ASP A 671 4.84 30.66 -2.00
CA ASP A 671 6.12 30.16 -2.48
C ASP A 671 6.05 29.94 -4.00
N ILE A 672 6.84 30.70 -4.76
CA ILE A 672 6.93 30.57 -6.22
C ILE A 672 7.54 29.20 -6.55
N MET A 673 6.72 28.28 -7.07
CA MET A 673 7.18 26.97 -7.52
C MET A 673 8.30 27.09 -8.55
N THR A 674 9.29 26.21 -8.46
CA THR A 674 10.36 26.12 -9.47
C THR A 674 9.79 25.64 -10.83
N PRO A 675 10.44 25.97 -11.97
CA PRO A 675 10.04 25.43 -13.27
C PRO A 675 10.00 23.90 -13.33
N PHE A 676 10.84 23.23 -12.53
CA PHE A 676 10.81 21.79 -12.35
C PHE A 676 9.49 21.33 -11.71
N GLN A 677 9.10 21.94 -10.58
CA GLN A 677 7.86 21.59 -9.87
C GLN A 677 6.60 21.90 -10.67
N LEU A 678 6.59 23.00 -11.46
CA LEU A 678 5.46 23.32 -12.34
C LEU A 678 5.21 22.22 -13.39
N ARG A 679 6.27 21.62 -13.95
CA ARG A 679 6.11 20.48 -14.88
C ARG A 679 5.54 19.23 -14.20
N LEU A 680 5.90 19.00 -12.92
CA LEU A 680 5.35 17.89 -12.16
C LEU A 680 3.85 18.11 -11.87
N LEU A 681 3.47 19.35 -11.55
CA LEU A 681 2.08 19.73 -11.32
C LEU A 681 1.23 19.46 -12.57
N ASP A 682 1.69 19.88 -13.76
CA ASP A 682 0.98 19.63 -15.02
C ASP A 682 0.72 18.12 -15.25
N GLN A 683 1.69 17.26 -14.91
CA GLN A 683 1.54 15.79 -15.02
C GLN A 683 0.51 15.23 -14.04
N ILE A 684 0.48 15.74 -12.81
CA ILE A 684 -0.47 15.33 -11.77
C ILE A 684 -1.90 15.74 -12.15
N GLU A 685 -2.10 16.98 -12.59
CA GLU A 685 -3.40 17.48 -13.04
C GLU A 685 -3.94 16.66 -14.22
N ALA A 686 -3.09 16.35 -15.21
CA ALA A 686 -3.46 15.55 -16.36
C ALA A 686 -3.88 14.12 -15.95
N HIS A 687 -3.18 13.50 -15.00
CA HIS A 687 -3.52 12.17 -14.50
C HIS A 687 -4.83 12.16 -13.69
N LEU A 688 -5.03 13.14 -12.81
CA LEU A 688 -6.26 13.27 -12.05
C LEU A 688 -7.49 13.44 -12.94
N LYS A 689 -7.36 14.20 -14.04
CA LYS A 689 -8.43 14.31 -15.03
C LYS A 689 -8.81 12.94 -15.62
N GLN A 690 -7.85 12.04 -15.79
CA GLN A 690 -8.10 10.66 -16.23
C GLN A 690 -8.78 9.83 -15.13
N GLU A 691 -8.31 9.92 -13.88
CA GLU A 691 -8.94 9.21 -12.75
C GLU A 691 -10.38 9.67 -12.52
N ARG A 692 -10.65 10.99 -12.54
CA ARG A 692 -12.01 11.56 -12.45
C ARG A 692 -12.92 11.02 -13.56
N LYS A 693 -12.42 10.96 -14.80
CA LYS A 693 -13.16 10.39 -15.93
C LYS A 693 -13.44 8.88 -15.76
N ALA A 694 -12.54 8.14 -15.11
CA ALA A 694 -12.70 6.72 -14.84
C ALA A 694 -13.59 6.42 -13.61
N GLY A 695 -13.80 7.40 -12.73
CA GLY A 695 -14.52 7.23 -11.46
C GLY A 695 -13.75 6.40 -10.42
N THR A 696 -12.46 6.13 -10.65
CA THR A 696 -11.60 5.32 -9.77
C THR A 696 -10.14 5.70 -9.97
N GLN A 697 -9.30 5.41 -8.98
CA GLN A 697 -7.85 5.49 -9.14
C GLN A 697 -7.37 4.58 -10.27
N ILE A 698 -6.43 5.07 -11.06
CA ILE A 698 -5.78 4.35 -12.16
C ILE A 698 -4.39 3.94 -11.68
N PHE A 699 -4.03 2.67 -11.86
CA PHE A 699 -2.71 2.14 -11.47
C PHE A 699 -1.90 1.79 -12.73
N PRO A 700 -1.13 2.72 -13.32
CA PRO A 700 -0.44 2.47 -14.59
C PRO A 700 0.56 1.31 -14.51
N ALA A 701 1.15 1.06 -13.33
CA ALA A 701 2.09 -0.05 -13.12
C ALA A 701 1.43 -1.44 -13.06
N ALA A 702 0.10 -1.51 -12.96
CA ALA A 702 -0.62 -2.78 -12.94
C ALA A 702 -0.73 -3.31 -14.38
N GLN A 703 0.04 -4.36 -14.72
CA GLN A 703 -0.04 -4.98 -16.04
C GLN A 703 -1.44 -5.43 -16.41
N THR A 704 -1.82 -5.21 -17.68
CA THR A 704 -3.03 -5.79 -18.26
C THR A 704 -2.70 -7.18 -18.77
N VAL A 705 -3.37 -8.21 -18.23
CA VAL A 705 -3.26 -9.56 -18.79
C VAL A 705 -4.04 -9.55 -20.11
N PRO A 706 -3.43 -9.88 -21.26
CA PRO A 706 -4.18 -10.04 -22.51
C PRO A 706 -5.17 -11.19 -22.34
N ASP A 707 -6.44 -11.00 -22.73
CA ASP A 707 -7.35 -12.13 -22.87
C ASP A 707 -6.91 -13.03 -24.05
N LYS A 708 -7.43 -14.26 -24.11
CA LYS A 708 -7.16 -15.26 -25.16
C LYS A 708 -7.36 -14.75 -26.58
N ASP A 709 -8.16 -13.69 -26.75
CA ASP A 709 -8.45 -13.05 -28.04
C ASP A 709 -7.59 -11.80 -28.33
N GLY A 710 -6.57 -11.50 -27.50
CA GLY A 710 -5.71 -10.32 -27.67
C GLY A 710 -6.38 -8.99 -27.31
N ASN A 711 -7.63 -9.02 -26.84
CA ASN A 711 -8.31 -7.86 -26.27
C ASN A 711 -7.99 -7.72 -24.79
N SER A 712 -7.85 -6.47 -24.31
CA SER A 712 -7.76 -6.14 -22.89
C SER A 712 -9.13 -6.32 -22.22
N SER A 713 -9.54 -7.56 -21.97
CA SER A 713 -10.84 -7.84 -21.36
C SER A 713 -10.75 -7.74 -19.82
N THR A 714 -11.67 -6.97 -19.24
CA THR A 714 -11.92 -6.87 -17.79
C THR A 714 -13.04 -7.83 -17.34
N GLY A 715 -13.42 -8.79 -18.20
CA GLY A 715 -14.77 -9.35 -18.26
C GLY A 715 -15.25 -10.25 -17.13
N GLY A 716 -14.36 -10.91 -16.38
CA GLY A 716 -14.73 -11.74 -15.21
C GLY A 716 -14.27 -11.17 -13.87
N VAL A 717 -13.21 -10.35 -13.89
CA VAL A 717 -12.63 -9.66 -12.73
C VAL A 717 -13.49 -8.46 -12.32
N ALA A 718 -14.27 -7.94 -13.28
CA ALA A 718 -15.21 -6.84 -13.09
C ALA A 718 -16.06 -7.00 -11.83
N GLU A 719 -16.82 -8.08 -11.63
CA GLU A 719 -17.73 -8.14 -10.46
C GLU A 719 -17.01 -8.24 -9.10
N ARG A 720 -15.89 -8.96 -9.00
CA ARG A 720 -15.14 -9.12 -7.73
C ARG A 720 -14.33 -7.89 -7.32
N CYS A 721 -13.95 -7.04 -8.29
CA CYS A 721 -13.27 -5.77 -8.05
C CYS A 721 -14.21 -4.55 -8.03
N LYS A 722 -15.40 -4.63 -8.65
CA LYS A 722 -16.33 -3.49 -8.78
C LYS A 722 -17.13 -3.16 -7.52
N LEU A 723 -17.22 -4.08 -6.55
CA LEU A 723 -18.01 -3.82 -5.34
C LEU A 723 -17.56 -2.54 -4.63
N PHE A 724 -16.26 -2.22 -4.65
CA PHE A 724 -15.72 -0.96 -4.10
C PHE A 724 -14.49 -0.48 -4.89
N PRO A 725 -14.65 0.39 -5.91
CA PRO A 725 -13.52 1.05 -6.56
C PRO A 725 -12.76 1.95 -5.57
N PHE A 726 -11.45 2.14 -5.77
CA PHE A 726 -10.69 3.10 -4.96
C PHE A 726 -11.14 4.52 -5.33
N PRO A 727 -11.68 5.31 -4.38
CA PRO A 727 -12.19 6.63 -4.69
C PRO A 727 -11.09 7.54 -5.22
N VAL A 728 -11.44 8.38 -6.19
CA VAL A 728 -10.55 9.42 -6.72
C VAL A 728 -10.41 10.49 -5.65
N PHE A 729 -9.17 10.74 -5.23
CA PHE A 729 -8.87 11.81 -4.27
C PHE A 729 -8.57 13.11 -5.03
N ASN A 730 -9.20 14.21 -4.64
CA ASN A 730 -8.90 15.54 -5.18
C ASN A 730 -8.08 16.34 -4.15
N PRO A 731 -6.77 16.52 -4.35
CA PRO A 731 -5.89 17.22 -3.40
C PRO A 731 -5.91 18.75 -3.56
N PHE A 732 -6.66 19.28 -4.53
CA PHE A 732 -6.80 20.72 -4.76
C PHE A 732 -7.97 21.25 -3.91
N SER A 733 -7.71 22.32 -3.15
CA SER A 733 -8.59 23.11 -2.26
C SER A 733 -10.08 22.71 -2.17
N LEU A 734 -10.60 22.68 -0.93
CA LEU A 734 -12.00 22.51 -0.50
C LEU A 734 -13.06 23.31 -1.29
N THR A 735 -12.67 24.37 -2.02
CA THR A 735 -13.59 25.19 -2.83
C THR A 735 -14.19 24.47 -4.05
N GLU A 736 -13.59 23.37 -4.55
CA GLU A 736 -14.24 22.55 -5.60
C GLU A 736 -15.29 21.57 -5.03
N GLN A 737 -15.14 21.10 -3.78
CA GLN A 737 -16.07 20.13 -3.18
C GLN A 737 -17.48 20.69 -2.96
N LEU A 738 -17.64 22.01 -2.92
CA LEU A 738 -18.94 22.68 -2.80
C LEU A 738 -19.60 23.00 -4.15
N LYS A 739 -18.91 22.80 -5.29
CA LYS A 739 -19.48 23.07 -6.63
C LYS A 739 -20.14 21.87 -7.29
N GLU A 740 -19.97 20.66 -6.76
CA GLU A 740 -20.65 19.45 -7.25
C GLU A 740 -21.94 19.12 -6.48
N THR A 741 -22.35 19.96 -5.51
CA THR A 741 -23.57 19.79 -4.71
C THR A 741 -24.56 20.95 -4.78
N ASP A 742 -24.64 21.64 -5.92
CA ASP A 742 -25.72 22.61 -6.22
C ASP A 742 -26.54 22.19 -7.45
#